data_AF-A0A0Q9N2C9-F1
#
_entry.id   AF-A0A0Q9N2C9-F1
#
_cell.length_a   1.000
_cell.length_b   1.000
_cell.length_c   1.000
_cell.angle_alpha   90.00
_cell.angle_beta   90.00
_cell.angle_gamma   90.00
#
_symmetry.space_group_name_H-M   'P 1'
#
loop_
_entity.id
_entity.type
_entity.pdbx_description
1 polymer ?
#
loop_
_entity_poly.entity_id
_entity_poly.type
_entity_poly.pdbx_seq_one_letter_code
_entity_poly.pdbx_strand_id
1 'polypeptide(L)'
;MRLISRSIASATGLLVLAAGLVALPASPSLAAADPAVDGPAAQFVEGTPHGDHMFESAPGVPMDGLPTGLALQTEAGAAASAPIKVKLVIAKLADNRNTVPLASAEQAVAASSNYWKAMSNGRISMTVTSRTTGFLSAAKSTQSYYDVINTITRELKWSYSANTALVVFVPTPTLSSGALGAGYSSNGNSGRVLMPQISSYTNSVIAHEFGHVLGSMHADALQCNSGASDVGTTSSGQFTDSSCYIREYGDTTDLMGASHPSMPVISSPFWDWRGLGLGNEIRDLGVAAGVKSYTLRPWGGTLAGRAVKFTDPVSREVYYLELRQPAGYDNYLASGSAGNRGVKIIQRGGATPASSLTLMPSTIPFSGYYSPNHAWQAGRTFTTHAGTRVTINTVTATSATVTIDADLALHTKIQFSAGDFNGDGRADAISREADGSLLLLAGQAGNKLGAPVRIGIGWSAFNTVLGDGDFNGDGRVDLIARSSGGALWLYPGTGTGGFQARKQIGSGWDIFKRIIAAGDFDGDGRRDLIGMRTDGSLWLYPGNGTGGFLPAKQVGSGWQGFTALAAAGGLTDGAPGLLARSSDGTVYLYPGTGTGGFLARTTLATGWNAAADLMGGHDFTADGLTDVLVASKTGALTAYPGNGGGGFAVKLKIGFGWNAFSQVWEAGDFDGDGKPDVLARSADGALRLYSGNGSGGFRAARQIGSGWQGFDQVLSAGNFNGAGGPDLVARQADGSFWLYPTDGKGTFLAPKKIGSGWSIFTRMLAPGDFSGDGRNDVIGQSEDGKLWLYPGNGTGGFLARKEIGSGWGIFDQVIAANDFNGDGKADIMARTADGNLWLYPGNGASGFLARKQLGTGWDVFQSLASVGRFAGTANPNVLSTSADGTLWLHTGTGTGALQNVVLNPR
;
A
#
# COMPACT_ATOMS: atom_id res chain seq x y z
N MET A 1 18.59 -55.92 17.98
CA MET A 1 18.03 -57.02 17.16
C MET A 1 17.98 -56.53 15.72
N ARG A 2 18.88 -57.05 14.87
CA ARG A 2 18.99 -56.74 13.44
C ARG A 2 17.86 -57.44 12.67
N LEU A 3 17.48 -56.87 11.52
CA LEU A 3 17.18 -57.48 10.21
C LEU A 3 16.06 -56.63 9.55
N ILE A 4 16.30 -55.81 8.52
CA ILE A 4 16.90 -56.00 7.17
C ILE A 4 15.80 -56.02 6.08
N SER A 5 16.08 -55.20 5.06
CA SER A 5 15.76 -55.28 3.63
C SER A 5 14.33 -55.14 3.09
N ARG A 6 14.13 -54.00 2.41
CA ARG A 6 14.25 -53.82 0.94
C ARG A 6 13.36 -54.68 0.01
N SER A 7 12.56 -53.92 -0.78
CA SER A 7 12.68 -53.78 -2.24
C SER A 7 11.69 -54.48 -3.19
N ILE A 8 11.02 -53.62 -3.98
CA ILE A 8 11.00 -53.54 -5.46
C ILE A 8 10.02 -54.43 -6.25
N ALA A 9 9.35 -53.73 -7.20
CA ALA A 9 8.96 -54.10 -8.56
C ALA A 9 7.58 -54.74 -8.87
N SER A 10 6.78 -53.90 -9.53
CA SER A 10 6.43 -54.02 -10.96
C SER A 10 5.08 -54.63 -11.38
N ALA A 11 4.35 -53.77 -12.10
CA ALA A 11 3.83 -53.98 -13.45
C ALA A 11 2.53 -54.79 -13.64
N THR A 12 1.48 -54.02 -13.95
CA THR A 12 0.56 -54.15 -15.11
C THR A 12 0.04 -55.53 -15.51
N GLY A 13 -1.28 -55.68 -15.44
CA GLY A 13 -2.06 -56.69 -16.15
C GLY A 13 -3.38 -56.09 -16.66
N LEU A 14 -3.50 -56.09 -17.98
CA LEU A 14 -4.54 -55.54 -18.85
C LEU A 14 -5.67 -56.58 -19.07
N LEU A 15 -6.86 -56.11 -19.48
CA LEU A 15 -7.95 -56.73 -20.29
C LEU A 15 -9.34 -56.69 -19.62
N VAL A 16 -10.50 -56.45 -20.26
CA VAL A 16 -10.97 -55.88 -21.55
C VAL A 16 -12.37 -56.46 -21.84
N LEU A 17 -13.18 -55.68 -22.58
CA LEU A 17 -14.32 -56.04 -23.47
C LEU A 17 -15.68 -56.45 -22.87
N ALA A 18 -16.72 -55.67 -23.18
CA ALA A 18 -17.56 -55.75 -24.40
C ALA A 18 -18.98 -55.21 -24.10
N ALA A 19 -19.43 -54.11 -24.73
CA ALA A 19 -20.16 -54.03 -26.03
C ALA A 19 -21.60 -54.57 -25.93
N GLY A 20 -22.67 -53.94 -26.43
CA GLY A 20 -22.86 -52.86 -27.41
C GLY A 20 -24.14 -53.17 -28.21
N LEU A 21 -24.80 -52.18 -28.82
CA LEU A 21 -25.69 -52.21 -30.01
C LEU A 21 -26.43 -50.84 -30.05
N VAL A 22 -26.20 -49.86 -30.95
CA VAL A 22 -26.07 -49.72 -32.42
C VAL A 22 -27.40 -49.65 -33.18
N ALA A 23 -27.65 -48.47 -33.81
CA ALA A 23 -28.06 -48.32 -35.23
C ALA A 23 -27.77 -46.89 -35.74
N LEU A 24 -27.20 -46.79 -36.95
CA LEU A 24 -26.82 -45.63 -37.81
C LEU A 24 -27.68 -45.68 -39.12
N PRO A 25 -27.44 -44.94 -40.24
CA PRO A 25 -26.66 -43.71 -40.55
C PRO A 25 -27.40 -42.66 -41.43
N ALA A 26 -26.77 -41.50 -41.65
CA ALA A 26 -26.75 -40.79 -42.94
C ALA A 26 -25.41 -40.04 -43.10
N SER A 27 -24.75 -40.20 -44.25
CA SER A 27 -23.42 -39.65 -44.61
C SER A 27 -23.55 -38.53 -45.68
N PRO A 28 -22.46 -37.99 -46.26
CA PRO A 28 -21.60 -36.93 -45.75
C PRO A 28 -21.61 -35.69 -46.66
N SER A 29 -21.23 -34.51 -46.14
CA SER A 29 -20.80 -33.39 -47.00
C SER A 29 -19.50 -32.80 -46.49
N LEU A 30 -18.42 -33.13 -47.20
CA LEU A 30 -17.13 -32.46 -47.33
C LEU A 30 -16.81 -31.37 -46.30
N ALA A 31 -15.93 -31.73 -45.36
CA ALA A 31 -15.10 -30.78 -44.65
C ALA A 31 -14.32 -29.93 -45.65
N ALA A 32 -14.51 -28.61 -45.61
CA ALA A 32 -13.51 -27.69 -46.14
C ALA A 32 -12.35 -27.70 -45.16
N ALA A 33 -11.17 -28.08 -45.66
CA ALA A 33 -9.93 -28.07 -44.92
C ALA A 33 -9.64 -26.66 -44.39
N ASP A 34 -9.28 -26.57 -43.11
CA ASP A 34 -8.54 -25.43 -42.56
C ASP A 34 -7.29 -25.20 -43.42
N PRO A 35 -7.03 -23.98 -43.94
CA PRO A 35 -5.72 -23.67 -44.47
C PRO A 35 -4.79 -23.47 -43.27
N ALA A 36 -4.10 -24.54 -42.89
CA ALA A 36 -2.85 -24.45 -42.18
C ALA A 36 -1.83 -23.70 -43.06
N VAL A 37 -1.33 -22.56 -42.58
CA VAL A 37 0.04 -22.11 -42.87
C VAL A 37 0.61 -21.55 -41.56
N ASP A 38 1.07 -22.47 -40.71
CA ASP A 38 2.27 -22.21 -39.92
C ASP A 38 3.44 -22.17 -40.90
N GLY A 39 4.03 -20.99 -41.09
CA GLY A 39 5.37 -20.86 -41.64
C GLY A 39 6.36 -20.75 -40.47
N PRO A 40 7.32 -21.68 -40.28
CA PRO A 40 8.23 -21.69 -39.14
C PRO A 40 9.38 -20.65 -39.27
N ALA A 41 9.16 -19.56 -40.00
CA ALA A 41 10.18 -18.53 -40.28
C ALA A 41 9.65 -17.09 -40.25
N ALA A 42 8.54 -16.83 -39.55
CA ALA A 42 8.11 -15.48 -39.18
C ALA A 42 8.23 -15.32 -37.66
N GLN A 43 9.42 -14.95 -37.17
CA GLN A 43 9.54 -14.41 -35.82
C GLN A 43 8.94 -13.00 -35.83
N PHE A 44 7.73 -12.86 -35.31
CA PHE A 44 7.17 -11.56 -34.96
C PHE A 44 8.00 -10.97 -33.82
N VAL A 45 8.66 -9.84 -34.08
CA VAL A 45 9.39 -9.09 -33.04
C VAL A 45 8.37 -8.20 -32.33
N GLU A 46 7.95 -8.65 -31.16
CA GLU A 46 7.16 -7.91 -30.20
C GLU A 46 7.98 -6.70 -29.70
N GLY A 47 7.48 -5.48 -29.92
CA GLY A 47 8.20 -4.23 -29.57
C GLY A 47 8.50 -3.26 -30.73
N THR A 48 8.09 -3.54 -31.96
CA THR A 48 8.13 -2.54 -33.05
C THR A 48 6.93 -1.61 -32.95
N PRO A 49 7.07 -0.26 -33.03
CA PRO A 49 5.93 0.61 -33.25
C PRO A 49 5.36 0.28 -34.63
N HIS A 50 4.20 -0.36 -34.67
CA HIS A 50 3.46 -0.51 -35.90
C HIS A 50 2.41 0.60 -35.98
N GLY A 51 2.73 1.56 -36.85
CA GLY A 51 1.83 2.61 -37.29
C GLY A 51 0.70 2.08 -38.17
N ASP A 52 -0.46 2.73 -38.05
CA ASP A 52 -1.26 3.29 -39.16
C ASP A 52 -2.76 3.44 -38.83
N HIS A 53 -3.15 3.45 -37.54
CA HIS A 53 -4.37 4.15 -37.10
C HIS A 53 -4.03 5.59 -36.72
N MET A 54 -3.82 6.43 -37.73
CA MET A 54 -3.44 7.83 -37.52
C MET A 54 -4.63 8.63 -37.01
N PHE A 55 -4.50 9.27 -35.85
CA PHE A 55 -5.25 10.48 -35.54
C PHE A 55 -4.69 11.58 -36.45
N GLU A 56 -5.35 11.85 -37.57
CA GLU A 56 -4.87 12.89 -38.46
C GLU A 56 -5.04 14.25 -37.77
N SER A 57 -3.91 14.89 -37.42
CA SER A 57 -3.93 16.23 -36.89
C SER A 57 -4.47 17.21 -37.94
N ALA A 58 -5.18 18.25 -37.49
CA ALA A 58 -5.48 19.38 -38.35
C ALA A 58 -4.18 19.96 -38.94
N PRO A 59 -4.17 20.53 -40.15
CA PRO A 59 -2.95 20.98 -40.81
C PRO A 59 -2.15 21.94 -39.90
N GLY A 60 -0.95 21.54 -39.46
CA GLY A 60 -0.01 22.43 -38.76
C GLY A 60 0.57 21.97 -37.41
N VAL A 61 0.30 20.76 -36.92
CA VAL A 61 0.92 20.25 -35.67
C VAL A 61 1.91 19.11 -35.97
N PRO A 62 3.21 19.25 -35.66
CA PRO A 62 4.22 18.20 -35.89
C PRO A 62 3.94 16.92 -35.10
N MET A 63 4.10 15.77 -35.76
CA MET A 63 3.97 14.41 -35.19
C MET A 63 5.33 13.88 -34.67
N ASP A 64 6.10 14.70 -33.96
CA ASP A 64 7.32 14.26 -33.26
C ASP A 64 7.19 14.67 -31.79
N GLY A 65 6.97 13.68 -30.91
CA GLY A 65 6.90 13.89 -29.46
C GLY A 65 5.61 13.42 -28.79
N LEU A 66 5.13 12.19 -29.05
CA LEU A 66 4.18 11.56 -28.15
C LEU A 66 4.90 11.24 -26.82
N PRO A 67 4.44 11.73 -25.66
CA PRO A 67 5.07 11.42 -24.40
C PRO A 67 4.91 9.92 -24.11
N THR A 68 6.02 9.20 -24.05
CA THR A 68 6.11 7.89 -23.40
C THR A 68 6.05 8.13 -21.89
N GLY A 69 4.83 8.20 -21.34
CA GLY A 69 4.60 8.39 -19.92
C GLY A 69 3.12 8.56 -19.60
N LEU A 70 2.56 7.63 -18.81
CA LEU A 70 1.24 7.74 -18.21
C LEU A 70 1.25 8.80 -17.09
N ALA A 71 1.36 10.07 -17.47
CA ALA A 71 0.89 11.16 -16.62
C ALA A 71 -0.59 11.39 -16.96
N LEU A 72 -1.48 11.09 -16.01
CA LEU A 72 -2.90 11.39 -16.12
C LEU A 72 -3.12 12.89 -16.34
N GLN A 73 -3.38 13.28 -17.59
CA GLN A 73 -4.16 14.48 -17.86
C GLN A 73 -5.64 14.13 -17.74
N THR A 74 -6.31 14.84 -16.83
CA THR A 74 -7.75 14.83 -16.61
C THR A 74 -8.44 15.55 -17.76
N GLU A 75 -8.64 14.89 -18.90
CA GLU A 75 -9.67 15.31 -19.85
C GLU A 75 -10.75 14.23 -19.90
N ALA A 76 -11.86 14.48 -19.20
CA ALA A 76 -13.10 13.79 -19.52
C ALA A 76 -13.48 14.24 -20.94
N GLY A 77 -13.47 13.33 -21.91
CA GLY A 77 -13.92 13.63 -23.26
C GLY A 77 -15.34 14.18 -23.23
N ALA A 78 -15.58 15.29 -23.93
CA ALA A 78 -16.91 15.86 -24.07
C ALA A 78 -17.91 14.78 -24.51
N ALA A 79 -19.12 14.77 -23.93
CA ALA A 79 -20.15 13.78 -24.23
C ALA A 79 -20.38 13.66 -25.74
N ALA A 80 -20.05 12.49 -26.30
CA ALA A 80 -20.17 12.28 -27.74
C ALA A 80 -21.66 12.26 -28.16
N SER A 81 -22.05 13.23 -29.00
CA SER A 81 -23.38 13.30 -29.60
C SER A 81 -23.26 13.80 -31.03
N ALA A 82 -23.44 12.91 -32.01
CA ALA A 82 -23.35 13.24 -33.41
C ALA A 82 -24.12 12.24 -34.29
N PRO A 83 -25.09 12.70 -35.11
CA PRO A 83 -25.52 11.95 -36.28
C PRO A 83 -24.42 12.05 -37.35
N ILE A 84 -23.71 10.95 -37.59
CA ILE A 84 -22.62 10.87 -38.56
C ILE A 84 -23.19 10.59 -39.95
N LYS A 85 -22.94 11.50 -40.88
CA LYS A 85 -23.32 11.33 -42.29
C LYS A 85 -22.25 10.50 -43.00
N VAL A 86 -22.65 9.34 -43.50
CA VAL A 86 -21.78 8.40 -44.20
C VAL A 86 -21.86 8.60 -45.70
N LYS A 87 -20.72 8.79 -46.36
CA LYS A 87 -20.53 8.57 -47.80
C LYS A 87 -20.02 7.16 -48.00
N LEU A 88 -20.84 6.29 -48.59
CA LEU A 88 -20.51 4.89 -48.82
C LEU A 88 -19.99 4.69 -50.25
N VAL A 89 -18.81 4.10 -50.38
CA VAL A 89 -18.13 3.87 -51.66
C VAL A 89 -17.83 2.39 -51.83
N ILE A 90 -18.28 1.80 -52.93
CA ILE A 90 -17.85 0.47 -53.38
C ILE A 90 -16.79 0.67 -54.45
N ALA A 91 -15.53 0.46 -54.08
CA ALA A 91 -14.38 0.67 -54.94
C ALA A 91 -14.00 -0.61 -55.72
N LYS A 92 -13.37 -0.41 -56.87
CA LYS A 92 -12.72 -1.43 -57.70
C LYS A 92 -11.25 -1.08 -57.82
N LEU A 93 -10.37 -1.98 -57.38
CA LEU A 93 -8.92 -1.77 -57.33
C LEU A 93 -8.27 -2.07 -58.68
N ALA A 94 -7.13 -1.45 -58.97
CA ALA A 94 -6.40 -1.52 -60.24
C ALA A 94 -6.16 -2.95 -60.74
N ASP A 95 -5.88 -3.85 -59.80
CA ASP A 95 -5.55 -5.26 -59.93
C ASP A 95 -6.71 -6.20 -59.58
N ASN A 96 -7.80 -5.69 -59.00
CA ASN A 96 -8.98 -6.48 -58.62
C ASN A 96 -10.28 -5.71 -58.85
N ARG A 97 -10.97 -6.07 -59.93
CA ARG A 97 -12.19 -5.39 -60.41
C ARG A 97 -13.50 -6.03 -59.93
N ASN A 98 -13.42 -7.00 -59.02
CA ASN A 98 -14.60 -7.60 -58.37
C ASN A 98 -15.38 -6.53 -57.58
N THR A 99 -16.58 -6.86 -57.11
CA THR A 99 -17.43 -5.89 -56.42
C THR A 99 -17.97 -6.43 -55.11
N VAL A 100 -18.10 -5.54 -54.13
CA VAL A 100 -18.78 -5.83 -52.86
C VAL A 100 -20.26 -5.46 -53.02
N PRO A 101 -21.21 -6.32 -52.62
CA PRO A 101 -22.63 -5.99 -52.71
C PRO A 101 -22.98 -4.73 -51.90
N LEU A 102 -23.52 -3.71 -52.56
CA LEU A 102 -23.90 -2.45 -51.91
C LEU A 102 -24.87 -2.67 -50.74
N ALA A 103 -25.88 -3.52 -50.93
CA ALA A 103 -26.87 -3.80 -49.89
C ALA A 103 -26.24 -4.39 -48.61
N SER A 104 -25.25 -5.27 -48.76
CA SER A 104 -24.51 -5.84 -47.62
C SER A 104 -23.62 -4.79 -46.94
N ALA A 105 -23.00 -3.90 -47.71
CA ALA A 105 -22.23 -2.78 -47.17
C ALA A 105 -23.12 -1.76 -46.42
N GLU A 106 -24.32 -1.47 -46.92
CA GLU A 106 -25.30 -0.64 -46.23
C GLU A 106 -25.81 -1.30 -44.94
N GLN A 107 -26.06 -2.61 -44.98
CA GLN A 107 -26.44 -3.38 -43.80
C GLN A 107 -25.35 -3.35 -42.72
N ALA A 108 -24.08 -3.43 -43.12
CA ALA A 108 -22.94 -3.32 -42.21
C ALA A 108 -22.90 -1.94 -41.52
N VAL A 109 -23.09 -0.84 -42.28
CA VAL A 109 -23.16 0.51 -41.71
C VAL A 109 -24.37 0.67 -40.77
N ALA A 110 -25.53 0.11 -41.14
CA ALA A 110 -26.72 0.11 -40.30
C ALA A 110 -26.53 -0.68 -39.00
N ALA A 111 -25.84 -1.84 -39.06
CA ALA A 111 -25.50 -2.65 -37.89
C ALA A 111 -24.58 -1.87 -36.94
N SER A 112 -23.55 -1.20 -37.45
CA SER A 112 -22.71 -0.29 -36.66
C SER A 112 -23.53 0.84 -36.03
N SER A 113 -24.44 1.47 -36.80
CA SER A 113 -25.30 2.51 -36.24
C SER A 113 -26.19 2.00 -35.11
N ASN A 114 -26.73 0.79 -35.21
CA ASN A 114 -27.59 0.23 -34.17
C ASN A 114 -26.78 -0.06 -32.90
N TYR A 115 -25.57 -0.59 -33.06
CA TYR A 115 -24.65 -0.81 -31.95
C TYR A 115 -24.32 0.50 -31.22
N TRP A 116 -23.83 1.50 -31.94
CA TRP A 116 -23.45 2.77 -31.32
C TRP A 116 -24.65 3.53 -30.76
N LYS A 117 -25.85 3.40 -31.33
CA LYS A 117 -27.10 3.90 -30.69
C LYS A 117 -27.34 3.21 -29.34
N ALA A 118 -27.21 1.89 -29.26
CA ALA A 118 -27.41 1.16 -28.02
C ALA A 118 -26.37 1.55 -26.94
N MET A 119 -25.10 1.67 -27.32
CA MET A 119 -24.01 2.03 -26.40
C MET A 119 -24.03 3.51 -26.01
N SER A 120 -24.62 4.38 -26.83
CA SER A 120 -24.63 5.83 -26.61
C SER A 120 -25.92 6.39 -25.99
N ASN A 121 -26.87 5.51 -25.61
CA ASN A 121 -28.24 5.88 -25.28
C ASN A 121 -28.90 6.75 -26.37
N GLY A 122 -28.72 6.36 -27.63
CA GLY A 122 -29.32 7.00 -28.81
C GLY A 122 -28.61 8.24 -29.35
N ARG A 123 -27.50 8.68 -28.74
CA ARG A 123 -26.82 9.95 -29.10
C ARG A 123 -25.91 9.85 -30.33
N ILE A 124 -25.42 8.65 -30.64
CA ILE A 124 -24.56 8.39 -31.79
C ILE A 124 -25.33 7.55 -32.78
N SER A 125 -25.35 7.99 -34.04
CA SER A 125 -25.97 7.27 -35.14
C SER A 125 -25.20 7.49 -36.42
N MET A 126 -25.27 6.55 -37.35
CA MET A 126 -24.67 6.65 -38.67
C MET A 126 -25.77 6.53 -39.72
N THR A 127 -25.76 7.42 -40.72
CA THR A 127 -26.73 7.40 -41.82
C THR A 127 -26.02 7.52 -43.15
N VAL A 128 -26.24 6.56 -44.06
CA VAL A 128 -25.74 6.64 -45.44
C VAL A 128 -26.49 7.73 -46.19
N THR A 129 -25.80 8.83 -46.46
CA THR A 129 -26.36 10.02 -47.13
C THR A 129 -25.94 10.12 -48.60
N SER A 130 -24.84 9.44 -48.98
CA SER A 130 -24.33 9.43 -50.34
C SER A 130 -23.74 8.06 -50.68
N ARG A 131 -23.88 7.64 -51.94
CA ARG A 131 -23.46 6.32 -52.45
C ARG A 131 -22.63 6.49 -53.71
N THR A 132 -21.58 5.71 -53.85
CA THR A 132 -20.80 5.62 -55.09
C THR A 132 -20.46 4.16 -55.35
N THR A 133 -20.99 3.57 -56.41
CA THR A 133 -20.77 2.16 -56.76
C THR A 133 -19.86 2.00 -57.96
N GLY A 134 -18.97 1.01 -57.93
CA GLY A 134 -18.07 0.72 -59.03
C GLY A 134 -17.00 1.78 -59.24
N PHE A 135 -16.62 2.50 -58.18
CA PHE A 135 -15.59 3.54 -58.23
C PHE A 135 -14.25 2.94 -58.65
N LEU A 136 -13.75 3.32 -59.83
CA LEU A 136 -12.46 2.84 -60.33
C LEU A 136 -11.34 3.63 -59.66
N SER A 137 -10.48 2.93 -58.93
CA SER A 137 -9.31 3.51 -58.29
C SER A 137 -8.01 2.99 -58.92
N ALA A 138 -6.96 3.82 -58.88
CA ALA A 138 -5.59 3.40 -59.18
C ALA A 138 -4.95 2.58 -58.04
N ALA A 139 -5.58 2.56 -56.86
CA ALA A 139 -5.13 1.74 -55.73
C ALA A 139 -5.10 0.25 -56.08
N LYS A 140 -4.11 -0.49 -55.57
CA LYS A 140 -3.93 -1.93 -55.77
C LYS A 140 -4.16 -2.68 -54.46
N SER A 141 -4.66 -3.91 -54.54
CA SER A 141 -4.86 -4.81 -53.40
C SER A 141 -3.55 -5.16 -52.66
N THR A 142 -2.42 -5.03 -53.34
CA THR A 142 -1.08 -5.29 -52.79
C THR A 142 -0.48 -4.10 -52.03
N GLN A 143 -1.12 -2.92 -52.04
CA GLN A 143 -0.64 -1.75 -51.32
C GLN A 143 -1.00 -1.82 -49.84
N SER A 144 -0.34 -1.01 -49.01
CA SER A 144 -0.76 -0.82 -47.63
C SER A 144 -2.20 -0.30 -47.59
N TYR A 145 -2.97 -0.73 -46.59
CA TYR A 145 -4.34 -0.26 -46.42
C TYR A 145 -4.42 1.28 -46.27
N TYR A 146 -3.38 1.90 -45.70
CA TYR A 146 -3.19 3.34 -45.62
C TYR A 146 -3.08 3.99 -47.01
N ASP A 147 -2.25 3.44 -47.91
CA ASP A 147 -2.11 3.96 -49.27
C ASP A 147 -3.38 3.79 -50.10
N VAL A 148 -4.09 2.67 -49.89
CA VAL A 148 -5.36 2.39 -50.55
C VAL A 148 -6.40 3.44 -50.18
N ILE A 149 -6.64 3.67 -48.88
CA ILE A 149 -7.65 4.64 -48.45
C ILE A 149 -7.26 6.06 -48.84
N ASN A 150 -5.98 6.43 -48.79
CA ASN A 150 -5.51 7.76 -49.18
C ASN A 150 -5.62 8.01 -50.69
N THR A 151 -5.31 7.01 -51.50
CA THR A 151 -5.47 7.10 -52.95
C THR A 151 -6.93 7.28 -53.32
N ILE A 152 -7.82 6.45 -52.78
CA ILE A 152 -9.26 6.54 -53.02
C ILE A 152 -9.81 7.89 -52.52
N THR A 153 -9.40 8.34 -51.32
CA THR A 153 -9.81 9.62 -50.75
C THR A 153 -9.43 10.80 -51.67
N ARG A 154 -8.20 10.81 -52.18
CA ARG A 154 -7.69 11.84 -53.10
C ARG A 154 -8.41 11.83 -54.44
N GLU A 155 -8.63 10.65 -55.02
CA GLU A 155 -9.36 10.49 -56.29
C GLU A 155 -10.84 10.90 -56.15
N LEU A 156 -11.46 10.64 -55.00
CA LEU A 156 -12.80 11.11 -54.66
C LEU A 156 -12.86 12.61 -54.36
N LYS A 157 -11.71 13.27 -54.19
CA LYS A 157 -11.58 14.64 -53.68
C LYS A 157 -12.36 14.84 -52.39
N TRP A 158 -12.38 13.83 -51.52
CA TRP A 158 -13.08 13.90 -50.25
C TRP A 158 -12.20 14.58 -49.20
N SER A 159 -12.82 15.39 -48.35
CA SER A 159 -12.19 16.07 -47.23
C SER A 159 -13.03 15.91 -45.97
N TYR A 160 -12.39 16.01 -44.80
CA TYR A 160 -13.08 15.97 -43.53
C TYR A 160 -14.04 17.15 -43.37
N SER A 161 -15.20 16.86 -42.82
CA SER A 161 -16.14 17.85 -42.31
C SER A 161 -16.78 17.32 -41.02
N ALA A 162 -17.31 18.20 -40.18
CA ALA A 162 -17.88 17.81 -38.89
C ALA A 162 -19.00 16.76 -39.03
N ASN A 163 -18.94 15.71 -38.21
CA ASN A 163 -19.91 14.61 -38.17
C ASN A 163 -20.07 13.90 -39.52
N THR A 164 -18.96 13.63 -40.21
CA THR A 164 -18.96 12.90 -41.49
C THR A 164 -17.96 11.76 -41.51
N ALA A 165 -18.34 10.67 -42.18
CA ALA A 165 -17.47 9.53 -42.40
C ALA A 165 -17.47 9.09 -43.87
N LEU A 166 -16.28 8.79 -44.40
CA LEU A 166 -16.13 8.08 -45.67
C LEU A 166 -15.96 6.59 -45.37
N VAL A 167 -16.87 5.74 -45.85
CA VAL A 167 -16.77 4.29 -45.72
C VAL A 167 -16.51 3.71 -47.11
N VAL A 168 -15.40 3.01 -47.27
CA VAL A 168 -14.96 2.43 -48.55
C VAL A 168 -14.89 0.92 -48.41
N PHE A 169 -15.59 0.19 -49.28
CA PHE A 169 -15.45 -1.26 -49.42
C PHE A 169 -14.58 -1.59 -50.63
N VAL A 170 -13.62 -2.49 -50.45
CA VAL A 170 -12.75 -3.02 -51.51
C VAL A 170 -12.92 -4.53 -51.65
N PRO A 171 -12.76 -5.09 -52.86
CA PRO A 171 -13.15 -6.47 -53.16
C PRO A 171 -12.05 -7.49 -52.83
N THR A 172 -11.44 -7.38 -51.66
CA THR A 172 -10.38 -8.30 -51.18
C THR A 172 -10.87 -9.04 -49.93
N PRO A 173 -10.49 -10.31 -49.69
CA PRO A 173 -10.91 -11.02 -48.48
C PRO A 173 -10.43 -10.37 -47.17
N THR A 174 -9.23 -9.81 -47.20
CA THR A 174 -8.62 -8.98 -46.14
C THR A 174 -7.92 -7.78 -46.78
N LEU A 175 -7.51 -6.82 -45.97
CA LEU A 175 -6.58 -5.77 -46.35
C LEU A 175 -5.13 -6.27 -46.22
N SER A 176 -4.14 -5.40 -46.45
CA SER A 176 -2.72 -5.73 -46.25
C SER A 176 -2.47 -6.23 -44.82
N SER A 177 -1.51 -7.15 -44.65
CA SER A 177 -1.19 -7.80 -43.37
C SER A 177 -2.34 -8.60 -42.73
N GLY A 178 -3.40 -8.93 -43.49
CA GLY A 178 -4.54 -9.72 -43.00
C GLY A 178 -5.60 -8.92 -42.25
N ALA A 179 -5.51 -7.58 -42.23
CA ALA A 179 -6.46 -6.74 -41.51
C ALA A 179 -7.90 -6.87 -42.04
N LEU A 180 -8.87 -6.89 -41.14
CA LEU A 180 -10.29 -7.05 -41.47
C LEU A 180 -11.02 -5.72 -41.68
N GLY A 181 -10.35 -4.60 -41.38
CA GLY A 181 -10.85 -3.23 -41.48
C GLY A 181 -9.73 -2.24 -41.12
N ALA A 182 -9.95 -0.96 -41.41
CA ALA A 182 -9.08 0.12 -40.94
C ALA A 182 -9.87 1.43 -40.78
N GLY A 183 -9.83 2.00 -39.57
CA GLY A 183 -10.51 3.22 -39.17
C GLY A 183 -9.54 4.36 -38.89
N TYR A 184 -9.98 5.59 -39.22
CA TYR A 184 -9.21 6.82 -39.08
C TYR A 184 -10.08 7.92 -38.49
N SER A 185 -9.54 8.70 -37.56
CA SER A 185 -10.24 9.84 -36.93
C SER A 185 -9.62 11.18 -37.32
N SER A 186 -10.44 12.22 -37.40
CA SER A 186 -10.02 13.61 -37.65
C SER A 186 -10.39 14.59 -36.53
N ASN A 187 -11.19 14.18 -35.54
CA ASN A 187 -11.58 14.98 -34.36
C ASN A 187 -12.54 14.21 -33.42
N GLY A 188 -12.51 12.87 -33.43
CA GLY A 188 -13.34 12.05 -32.56
C GLY A 188 -14.82 11.96 -32.93
N ASN A 189 -15.31 12.61 -33.99
CA ASN A 189 -16.68 12.45 -34.54
C ASN A 189 -16.72 12.45 -36.09
N SER A 190 -15.57 12.56 -36.76
CA SER A 190 -15.42 12.48 -38.21
C SER A 190 -14.22 11.61 -38.56
N GLY A 191 -14.30 10.91 -39.69
CA GLY A 191 -13.30 9.89 -40.00
C GLY A 191 -13.43 9.21 -41.34
N ARG A 192 -12.62 8.17 -41.54
CA ARG A 192 -12.67 7.28 -42.71
C ARG A 192 -12.61 5.83 -42.25
N VAL A 193 -13.24 4.94 -42.99
CA VAL A 193 -13.24 3.51 -42.73
C VAL A 193 -12.98 2.79 -44.05
N LEU A 194 -11.98 1.93 -44.08
CA LEU A 194 -11.72 1.00 -45.18
C LEU A 194 -12.12 -0.40 -44.74
N MET A 195 -12.96 -1.06 -45.55
CA MET A 195 -13.45 -2.41 -45.30
C MET A 195 -13.09 -3.32 -46.48
N PRO A 196 -12.63 -4.56 -46.22
CA PRO A 196 -12.54 -5.61 -47.23
C PRO A 196 -13.94 -6.15 -47.58
N GLN A 197 -13.96 -7.23 -48.36
CA GLN A 197 -15.16 -7.98 -48.71
C GLN A 197 -15.90 -8.49 -47.46
N ILE A 198 -17.23 -8.60 -47.57
CA ILE A 198 -18.11 -9.01 -46.47
C ILE A 198 -17.78 -10.42 -45.98
N SER A 199 -17.70 -10.57 -44.66
CA SER A 199 -17.45 -11.81 -43.92
C SER A 199 -18.39 -11.92 -42.70
N SER A 200 -18.31 -13.03 -41.96
CA SER A 200 -19.05 -13.23 -40.71
C SER A 200 -18.67 -12.23 -39.61
N TYR A 201 -17.52 -11.57 -39.72
CA TYR A 201 -17.03 -10.59 -38.74
C TYR A 201 -17.38 -9.15 -39.10
N THR A 202 -17.85 -8.88 -40.34
CA THR A 202 -18.01 -7.53 -40.88
C THR A 202 -18.77 -6.60 -39.96
N ASN A 203 -19.88 -7.05 -39.34
CA ASN A 203 -20.69 -6.20 -38.46
C ASN A 203 -19.93 -5.75 -37.20
N SER A 204 -19.11 -6.63 -36.61
CA SER A 204 -18.26 -6.30 -35.47
C SER A 204 -17.11 -5.40 -35.90
N VAL A 205 -16.46 -5.71 -37.03
CA VAL A 205 -15.31 -4.95 -37.51
C VAL A 205 -15.72 -3.53 -37.87
N ILE A 206 -16.80 -3.33 -38.64
CA ILE A 206 -17.23 -1.97 -38.98
C ILE A 206 -17.68 -1.18 -37.74
N ALA A 207 -18.26 -1.83 -36.72
CA ALA A 207 -18.54 -1.17 -35.45
C ALA A 207 -17.25 -0.75 -34.73
N HIS A 208 -16.24 -1.61 -34.72
CA HIS A 208 -14.89 -1.35 -34.20
C HIS A 208 -14.22 -0.17 -34.93
N GLU A 209 -14.21 -0.16 -36.27
CA GLU A 209 -13.60 0.93 -37.04
C GLU A 209 -14.29 2.28 -36.80
N PHE A 210 -15.61 2.25 -36.57
CA PHE A 210 -16.33 3.45 -36.13
C PHE A 210 -15.97 3.85 -34.70
N GLY A 211 -15.52 2.93 -33.84
CA GLY A 211 -14.89 3.25 -32.55
C GLY A 211 -13.67 4.15 -32.72
N HIS A 212 -12.82 3.89 -33.73
CA HIS A 212 -11.72 4.78 -34.09
C HIS A 212 -12.19 6.12 -34.63
N VAL A 213 -13.20 6.14 -35.51
CA VAL A 213 -13.81 7.41 -35.97
C VAL A 213 -14.28 8.22 -34.76
N LEU A 214 -14.87 7.53 -33.78
CA LEU A 214 -15.30 8.03 -32.49
C LEU A 214 -14.15 8.19 -31.49
N GLY A 215 -12.89 8.26 -31.90
CA GLY A 215 -11.73 8.60 -31.05
C GLY A 215 -11.43 7.61 -29.91
N SER A 216 -11.90 6.37 -30.02
CA SER A 216 -11.49 5.27 -29.14
C SER A 216 -10.31 4.52 -29.77
N MET A 217 -9.41 4.02 -28.92
CA MET A 217 -8.34 3.12 -29.35
C MET A 217 -8.60 1.68 -28.88
N HIS A 218 -7.61 0.81 -29.01
CA HIS A 218 -7.77 -0.62 -28.76
C HIS A 218 -8.04 -0.94 -27.27
N ALA A 219 -8.74 -2.05 -27.07
CA ALA A 219 -8.87 -2.70 -25.78
C ALA A 219 -7.76 -3.75 -25.65
N ASP A 220 -6.78 -3.42 -24.83
CA ASP A 220 -5.52 -4.12 -24.71
C ASP A 220 -5.52 -5.05 -23.49
N ALA A 221 -4.54 -5.96 -23.42
CA ALA A 221 -4.26 -6.74 -22.22
C ALA A 221 -2.81 -6.59 -21.77
N LEU A 222 -2.60 -6.57 -20.46
CA LEU A 222 -1.25 -6.66 -19.90
C LEU A 222 -0.77 -8.11 -20.01
N GLN A 223 0.42 -8.31 -20.59
CA GLN A 223 1.10 -9.61 -20.57
C GLN A 223 2.48 -9.48 -19.96
N CYS A 224 2.83 -10.39 -19.05
CA CYS A 224 4.07 -10.44 -18.31
C CYS A 224 4.53 -11.88 -18.14
N ASN A 225 5.79 -12.20 -18.46
CA ASN A 225 6.32 -13.54 -18.22
C ASN A 225 6.42 -13.88 -16.73
N SER A 226 6.48 -12.86 -15.87
CA SER A 226 6.42 -13.01 -14.41
C SER A 226 5.05 -13.47 -13.90
N GLY A 227 3.99 -13.32 -14.71
CA GLY A 227 2.61 -13.53 -14.29
C GLY A 227 2.06 -12.45 -13.34
N ALA A 228 2.76 -11.31 -13.21
CA ALA A 228 2.31 -10.18 -12.40
C ALA A 228 0.96 -9.65 -12.90
N SER A 229 -0.04 -9.58 -12.01
CA SER A 229 -1.39 -9.13 -12.37
C SER A 229 -1.49 -7.62 -12.65
N ASP A 230 -0.52 -6.85 -12.17
CA ASP A 230 -0.36 -5.42 -12.41
C ASP A 230 1.13 -5.06 -12.35
N VAL A 231 1.53 -3.97 -13.00
CA VAL A 231 2.92 -3.51 -13.06
C VAL A 231 2.99 -1.99 -13.16
N GLY A 232 3.91 -1.38 -12.41
CA GLY A 232 4.12 0.06 -12.46
C GLY A 232 4.86 0.49 -13.72
N THR A 233 4.92 1.80 -13.93
CA THR A 233 5.72 2.41 -15.01
C THR A 233 6.83 3.30 -14.46
N THR A 234 7.94 3.39 -15.18
CA THR A 234 9.02 4.35 -14.91
C THR A 234 8.61 5.74 -15.39
N SER A 235 9.40 6.76 -15.02
CA SER A 235 9.22 8.13 -15.52
C SER A 235 9.41 8.25 -17.04
N SER A 236 10.03 7.27 -17.68
CA SER A 236 10.17 7.15 -19.14
C SER A 236 9.05 6.35 -19.79
N GLY A 237 8.02 5.94 -19.03
CA GLY A 237 6.86 5.20 -19.51
C GLY A 237 7.11 3.72 -19.80
N GLN A 238 8.24 3.16 -19.37
CA GLN A 238 8.52 1.72 -19.49
C GLN A 238 7.96 0.97 -18.29
N PHE A 239 7.52 -0.28 -18.47
CA PHE A 239 7.11 -1.11 -17.33
C PHE A 239 8.29 -1.41 -16.40
N THR A 240 8.02 -1.43 -15.09
CA THR A 240 9.04 -1.76 -14.07
C THR A 240 9.45 -3.23 -14.10
N ASP A 241 8.59 -4.10 -14.63
CA ASP A 241 8.94 -5.45 -15.07
C ASP A 241 9.19 -5.43 -16.58
N SER A 242 10.45 -5.62 -16.97
CA SER A 242 10.90 -5.59 -18.36
C SER A 242 10.36 -6.74 -19.21
N SER A 243 9.76 -7.76 -18.60
CA SER A 243 9.07 -8.84 -19.32
C SER A 243 7.63 -8.50 -19.67
N CYS A 244 7.10 -7.40 -19.11
CA CYS A 244 5.75 -6.96 -19.39
C CYS A 244 5.67 -6.18 -20.69
N TYR A 245 4.57 -6.35 -21.41
CA TYR A 245 4.21 -5.58 -22.59
C TYR A 245 2.69 -5.48 -22.73
N ILE A 246 2.26 -4.52 -23.55
CA ILE A 246 0.85 -4.36 -23.89
C ILE A 246 0.59 -5.24 -25.11
N ARG A 247 -0.27 -6.25 -24.94
CA ARG A 247 -0.85 -6.96 -26.07
C ARG A 247 -2.04 -6.15 -26.56
N GLU A 248 -1.82 -5.39 -27.62
CA GLU A 248 -2.93 -4.76 -28.33
C GLU A 248 -3.95 -5.83 -28.76
N TYR A 249 -5.22 -5.46 -28.75
CA TYR A 249 -6.32 -6.40 -29.05
C TYR A 249 -6.41 -7.57 -28.04
N GLY A 250 -5.78 -7.42 -26.87
CA GLY A 250 -5.72 -8.45 -25.85
C GLY A 250 -7.07 -8.71 -25.17
N ASP A 251 -7.94 -7.71 -25.08
CA ASP A 251 -9.26 -7.86 -24.46
C ASP A 251 -10.31 -8.37 -25.45
N THR A 252 -10.27 -9.66 -25.70
CA THR A 252 -11.20 -10.40 -26.56
C THR A 252 -12.66 -10.42 -26.11
N THR A 253 -13.02 -9.73 -25.02
CA THR A 253 -14.41 -9.51 -24.61
C THR A 253 -14.92 -8.10 -24.87
N ASP A 254 -14.08 -7.25 -25.44
CA ASP A 254 -14.42 -5.88 -25.81
C ASP A 254 -14.47 -5.75 -27.34
N LEU A 255 -15.37 -4.90 -27.84
CA LEU A 255 -15.46 -4.58 -29.27
C LEU A 255 -14.15 -3.99 -29.78
N MET A 256 -13.50 -3.15 -28.99
CA MET A 256 -12.22 -2.53 -29.34
C MET A 256 -11.03 -3.49 -29.15
N GLY A 257 -11.26 -4.72 -28.68
CA GLY A 257 -10.21 -5.70 -28.43
C GLY A 257 -10.19 -6.87 -29.41
N ALA A 258 -11.32 -7.45 -29.80
CA ALA A 258 -11.31 -8.50 -30.83
C ALA A 258 -12.59 -8.51 -31.67
N SER A 259 -12.46 -8.88 -32.94
CA SER A 259 -13.60 -9.09 -33.83
C SER A 259 -14.39 -10.33 -33.45
N HIS A 260 -15.71 -10.24 -33.30
CA HIS A 260 -16.54 -11.37 -32.89
C HIS A 260 -17.77 -11.53 -33.79
N PRO A 261 -18.26 -12.76 -34.08
CA PRO A 261 -19.49 -12.95 -34.85
C PRO A 261 -20.75 -12.35 -34.19
N SER A 262 -20.74 -12.18 -32.87
CA SER A 262 -21.89 -11.75 -32.07
C SER A 262 -21.71 -10.41 -31.34
N MET A 263 -20.76 -9.57 -31.79
CA MET A 263 -20.54 -8.18 -31.37
C MET A 263 -20.52 -7.93 -29.83
N PRO A 264 -19.34 -7.96 -29.18
CA PRO A 264 -19.21 -7.64 -27.76
C PRO A 264 -19.51 -6.17 -27.45
N VAL A 265 -19.69 -5.90 -26.15
CA VAL A 265 -19.91 -4.57 -25.58
C VAL A 265 -18.57 -3.90 -25.25
N ILE A 266 -18.47 -2.58 -25.46
CA ILE A 266 -17.33 -1.79 -24.99
C ILE A 266 -17.27 -1.73 -23.46
N SER A 267 -16.08 -1.77 -22.91
CA SER A 267 -15.82 -1.74 -21.46
C SER A 267 -16.11 -0.37 -20.83
N SER A 268 -16.21 -0.39 -19.49
CA SER A 268 -16.45 0.79 -18.67
C SER A 268 -15.46 1.96 -18.88
N PRO A 269 -14.15 1.76 -19.15
CA PRO A 269 -13.26 2.87 -19.50
C PRO A 269 -13.68 3.63 -20.76
N PHE A 270 -14.04 2.95 -21.87
CA PHE A 270 -14.50 3.62 -23.09
C PHE A 270 -15.83 4.35 -22.87
N TRP A 271 -16.69 3.77 -22.04
CA TRP A 271 -17.96 4.38 -21.66
C TRP A 271 -17.75 5.69 -20.89
N ASP A 272 -16.84 5.69 -19.91
CA ASP A 272 -16.46 6.86 -19.10
C ASP A 272 -15.71 7.91 -19.93
N TRP A 273 -14.69 7.50 -20.70
CA TRP A 273 -13.94 8.35 -21.62
C TRP A 273 -14.84 9.05 -22.65
N ARG A 274 -15.78 8.25 -23.19
CA ARG A 274 -16.88 8.54 -24.09
C ARG A 274 -17.89 9.61 -23.69
N GLY A 275 -18.19 9.58 -22.39
CA GLY A 275 -19.49 9.95 -21.85
C GLY A 275 -20.67 9.27 -22.58
N LEU A 276 -20.58 7.97 -22.94
CA LEU A 276 -21.52 7.29 -23.85
C LEU A 276 -22.84 6.83 -23.19
N GLY A 277 -22.95 6.78 -21.87
CA GLY A 277 -24.22 6.48 -21.18
C GLY A 277 -24.93 7.66 -20.50
N LEU A 278 -25.82 7.33 -19.58
CA LEU A 278 -26.54 8.27 -18.71
C LEU A 278 -25.61 8.97 -17.71
N GLY A 279 -24.36 8.52 -17.58
CA GLY A 279 -23.36 9.09 -16.67
C GLY A 279 -23.50 8.60 -15.23
N ASN A 280 -24.34 7.61 -14.99
CA ASN A 280 -24.58 7.03 -13.67
C ASN A 280 -24.35 5.52 -13.62
N GLU A 281 -23.96 4.89 -14.73
CA GLU A 281 -23.68 3.46 -14.81
C GLU A 281 -22.44 3.05 -14.02
N ILE A 282 -21.49 3.97 -13.85
CA ILE A 282 -20.23 3.78 -13.13
C ILE A 282 -20.29 4.55 -11.82
N ARG A 283 -20.05 3.86 -10.71
CA ARG A 283 -19.87 4.48 -9.40
C ARG A 283 -18.43 4.93 -9.25
N ASP A 284 -18.17 6.22 -9.40
CA ASP A 284 -16.86 6.83 -9.17
C ASP A 284 -16.63 7.04 -7.67
N LEU A 285 -15.59 6.40 -7.14
CA LEU A 285 -15.19 6.47 -5.74
C LEU A 285 -14.13 7.56 -5.48
N GLY A 286 -13.58 8.17 -6.54
CA GLY A 286 -12.39 9.00 -6.43
C GLY A 286 -11.19 8.20 -5.92
N VAL A 287 -10.36 8.83 -5.08
CA VAL A 287 -9.22 8.16 -4.44
C VAL A 287 -9.75 7.14 -3.42
N ALA A 288 -9.41 5.86 -3.60
CA ALA A 288 -9.82 4.79 -2.70
C ALA A 288 -9.23 5.01 -1.29
N ALA A 289 -10.02 4.74 -0.26
CA ALA A 289 -9.61 4.88 1.13
C ALA A 289 -10.29 3.85 2.03
N GLY A 290 -9.50 3.22 2.89
CA GLY A 290 -9.93 2.19 3.84
C GLY A 290 -10.44 0.93 3.15
N VAL A 291 -11.21 0.14 3.91
CA VAL A 291 -11.78 -1.13 3.44
C VAL A 291 -13.27 -0.97 3.18
N LYS A 292 -13.71 -1.12 1.93
CA LYS A 292 -15.12 -0.95 1.54
C LYS A 292 -15.57 -2.00 0.55
N SER A 293 -16.80 -2.49 0.72
CA SER A 293 -17.41 -3.47 -0.19
C SER A 293 -18.45 -2.84 -1.11
N TYR A 294 -18.50 -3.30 -2.35
CA TYR A 294 -19.39 -2.84 -3.40
C TYR A 294 -20.06 -4.01 -4.10
N THR A 295 -21.30 -3.81 -4.55
CA THR A 295 -22.02 -4.78 -5.36
C THR A 295 -22.03 -4.32 -6.81
N LEU A 296 -21.50 -5.15 -7.69
CA LEU A 296 -21.52 -5.00 -9.13
C LEU A 296 -22.73 -5.73 -9.72
N ARG A 297 -23.24 -5.20 -10.83
CA ARG A 297 -24.29 -5.83 -11.65
C ARG A 297 -23.74 -6.08 -13.05
N PRO A 298 -24.31 -7.01 -13.84
CA PRO A 298 -23.83 -7.30 -15.19
C PRO A 298 -23.66 -6.04 -16.03
N TRP A 299 -22.52 -5.93 -16.71
CA TRP A 299 -22.15 -4.73 -17.46
C TRP A 299 -23.08 -4.47 -18.64
N GLY A 300 -23.54 -5.49 -19.35
CA GLY A 300 -24.42 -5.39 -20.53
C GLY A 300 -25.85 -4.80 -20.35
N GLY A 301 -26.11 -3.93 -19.37
CA GLY A 301 -27.43 -3.30 -19.14
C GLY A 301 -27.46 -1.77 -19.29
N THR A 302 -28.49 -1.12 -18.72
CA THR A 302 -28.61 0.36 -18.62
C THR A 302 -28.89 0.87 -17.19
N LEU A 303 -28.86 -0.01 -16.18
CA LEU A 303 -29.03 0.36 -14.77
C LEU A 303 -27.88 1.23 -14.24
N ALA A 304 -28.15 2.06 -13.23
CA ALA A 304 -27.11 2.84 -12.54
C ALA A 304 -26.19 1.95 -11.66
N GLY A 305 -24.93 2.39 -11.49
CA GLY A 305 -23.95 1.86 -10.53
C GLY A 305 -23.58 0.39 -10.72
N ARG A 306 -23.46 -0.08 -11.97
CA ARG A 306 -23.12 -1.48 -12.30
C ARG A 306 -21.63 -1.76 -12.21
N ALA A 307 -20.82 -0.74 -12.51
CA ALA A 307 -19.37 -0.79 -12.38
C ALA A 307 -18.89 0.14 -11.27
N VAL A 308 -17.68 -0.09 -10.78
CA VAL A 308 -16.99 0.77 -9.83
C VAL A 308 -15.74 1.31 -10.49
N LYS A 309 -15.48 2.60 -10.31
CA LYS A 309 -14.23 3.26 -10.69
C LYS A 309 -13.55 3.77 -9.44
N PHE A 310 -12.25 3.56 -9.32
CA PHE A 310 -11.45 4.12 -8.23
C PHE A 310 -10.07 4.54 -8.72
N THR A 311 -9.48 5.51 -8.04
CA THR A 311 -8.09 5.93 -8.18
C THR A 311 -7.28 5.31 -7.05
N ASP A 312 -6.19 4.62 -7.38
CA ASP A 312 -5.26 4.09 -6.40
C ASP A 312 -4.64 5.24 -5.58
N PRO A 313 -4.59 5.15 -4.24
CA PRO A 313 -4.11 6.22 -3.37
C PRO A 313 -2.63 6.56 -3.55
N VAL A 314 -1.83 5.60 -4.03
CA VAL A 314 -0.38 5.71 -4.16
C VAL A 314 0.01 6.00 -5.61
N SER A 315 -0.34 5.13 -6.57
CA SER A 315 0.07 5.30 -7.97
C SER A 315 -0.72 6.37 -8.72
N ARG A 316 -1.91 6.73 -8.21
CA ARG A 316 -2.91 7.59 -8.89
C ARG A 316 -3.45 7.01 -10.20
N GLU A 317 -3.16 5.75 -10.50
CA GLU A 317 -3.77 5.05 -11.63
C GLU A 317 -5.26 4.81 -11.38
N VAL A 318 -6.03 4.77 -12.48
CA VAL A 318 -7.50 4.67 -12.43
C VAL A 318 -7.91 3.28 -12.88
N TYR A 319 -8.68 2.60 -12.04
CA TYR A 319 -9.13 1.23 -12.26
C TYR A 319 -10.66 1.16 -12.28
N TYR A 320 -11.18 0.25 -13.10
CA TYR A 320 -12.59 -0.06 -13.24
C TYR A 320 -12.83 -1.53 -12.91
N LEU A 321 -13.91 -1.78 -12.19
CA LEU A 321 -14.40 -3.11 -11.83
C LEU A 321 -15.76 -3.30 -12.46
N GLU A 322 -15.88 -4.25 -13.40
CA GLU A 322 -17.13 -4.55 -14.10
C GLU A 322 -17.44 -6.05 -14.06
N LEU A 323 -18.71 -6.42 -13.84
CA LEU A 323 -19.14 -7.81 -13.87
C LEU A 323 -19.53 -8.21 -15.29
N ARG A 324 -18.85 -9.20 -15.87
CA ARG A 324 -19.22 -9.82 -17.15
C ARG A 324 -20.03 -11.09 -16.91
N GLN A 325 -21.30 -11.06 -17.33
CA GLN A 325 -22.24 -12.18 -17.26
C GLN A 325 -23.13 -12.17 -18.50
N PRO A 326 -23.71 -13.32 -18.92
CA PRO A 326 -24.60 -13.40 -20.07
C PRO A 326 -25.96 -12.74 -19.77
N ALA A 327 -25.97 -11.41 -19.74
CA ALA A 327 -27.13 -10.60 -19.47
C ALA A 327 -27.12 -9.33 -20.35
N GLY A 328 -28.29 -9.01 -20.90
CA GLY A 328 -28.47 -7.86 -21.77
C GLY A 328 -27.57 -7.93 -23.01
N TYR A 329 -26.79 -6.88 -23.25
CA TYR A 329 -25.87 -6.80 -24.39
C TYR A 329 -24.70 -7.79 -24.32
N ASP A 330 -24.40 -8.32 -23.13
CA ASP A 330 -23.39 -9.38 -22.95
C ASP A 330 -23.97 -10.80 -23.14
N ASN A 331 -25.21 -10.95 -23.64
CA ASN A 331 -25.84 -12.27 -23.87
C ASN A 331 -25.01 -13.22 -24.73
N TYR A 332 -24.11 -12.70 -25.57
CA TYR A 332 -23.20 -13.54 -26.35
C TYR A 332 -22.27 -14.41 -25.48
N LEU A 333 -22.03 -14.03 -24.23
CA LEU A 333 -21.30 -14.86 -23.26
C LEU A 333 -22.04 -16.16 -22.90
N ALA A 334 -23.28 -16.37 -23.39
CA ALA A 334 -24.06 -17.59 -23.16
C ALA A 334 -23.66 -18.76 -24.07
N SER A 335 -23.12 -18.51 -25.28
CA SER A 335 -23.00 -19.51 -26.35
C SER A 335 -21.61 -20.16 -26.54
N GLY A 336 -20.68 -20.05 -25.57
CA GLY A 336 -19.32 -20.59 -25.69
C GLY A 336 -18.56 -20.73 -24.37
N SER A 337 -17.52 -21.58 -24.38
CA SER A 337 -16.84 -22.24 -23.24
C SER A 337 -16.18 -21.30 -22.21
N ALA A 338 -16.70 -21.38 -20.99
CA ALA A 338 -16.11 -21.10 -19.67
C ALA A 338 -14.73 -20.40 -19.62
N GLY A 339 -14.72 -19.12 -19.23
CA GLY A 339 -13.47 -18.44 -18.86
C GLY A 339 -13.59 -16.94 -18.53
N ASN A 340 -14.41 -16.21 -19.27
CA ASN A 340 -14.47 -14.74 -19.15
C ASN A 340 -15.71 -14.19 -18.41
N ARG A 341 -16.43 -15.04 -17.67
CA ARG A 341 -17.51 -14.60 -16.78
C ARG A 341 -16.93 -14.30 -15.40
N GLY A 342 -17.32 -13.20 -14.77
CA GLY A 342 -16.78 -12.78 -13.48
C GLY A 342 -16.45 -11.30 -13.45
N VAL A 343 -15.61 -10.86 -12.52
CA VAL A 343 -15.25 -9.44 -12.41
C VAL A 343 -14.03 -9.15 -13.27
N LYS A 344 -14.18 -8.33 -14.29
CA LYS A 344 -13.05 -7.75 -15.01
C LYS A 344 -12.49 -6.57 -14.26
N ILE A 345 -11.18 -6.47 -14.27
CA ILE A 345 -10.42 -5.35 -13.71
C ILE A 345 -9.70 -4.71 -14.87
N ILE A 346 -9.95 -3.42 -15.08
CA ILE A 346 -9.50 -2.71 -16.27
C ILE A 346 -8.90 -1.38 -15.84
N GLN A 347 -7.66 -1.13 -16.24
CA GLN A 347 -6.99 0.14 -16.01
C GLN A 347 -7.35 1.11 -17.14
N ARG A 348 -7.49 2.39 -16.80
CA ARG A 348 -7.61 3.46 -17.80
C ARG A 348 -6.28 3.60 -18.54
N GLY A 349 -6.34 3.69 -19.86
CA GLY A 349 -5.15 3.77 -20.69
C GLY A 349 -4.68 2.40 -21.14
N GLY A 350 -3.55 2.35 -21.82
CA GLY A 350 -3.02 1.17 -22.50
C GLY A 350 -1.92 1.65 -23.43
N ALA A 351 -1.97 1.26 -24.71
CA ALA A 351 -1.07 1.83 -25.71
C ALA A 351 -1.23 3.36 -25.84
N THR A 352 -2.43 3.88 -25.57
CA THR A 352 -2.74 5.32 -25.58
C THR A 352 -3.68 5.72 -24.43
N PRO A 353 -3.83 7.01 -24.11
CA PRO A 353 -4.85 7.48 -23.15
C PRO A 353 -6.30 7.14 -23.56
N ALA A 354 -6.55 6.93 -24.85
CA ALA A 354 -7.85 6.55 -25.40
C ALA A 354 -8.05 5.03 -25.48
N SER A 355 -7.07 4.23 -25.02
CA SER A 355 -7.13 2.77 -24.91
C SER A 355 -7.64 2.33 -23.53
N SER A 356 -7.89 1.03 -23.38
CA SER A 356 -8.13 0.38 -22.08
C SER A 356 -7.18 -0.80 -21.90
N LEU A 357 -6.77 -1.10 -20.66
CA LEU A 357 -5.85 -2.20 -20.37
C LEU A 357 -6.51 -3.19 -19.40
N THR A 358 -6.87 -4.38 -19.88
CA THR A 358 -7.43 -5.42 -19.01
C THR A 358 -6.33 -6.09 -18.18
N LEU A 359 -6.56 -6.18 -16.87
CA LEU A 359 -5.66 -6.78 -15.89
C LEU A 359 -6.19 -8.17 -15.52
N MET A 360 -5.58 -9.19 -16.13
CA MET A 360 -6.05 -10.57 -16.07
C MET A 360 -5.61 -11.29 -14.78
N PRO A 361 -6.34 -12.32 -14.32
CA PRO A 361 -5.90 -13.18 -13.21
C PRO A 361 -4.54 -13.85 -13.44
N SER A 362 -4.15 -14.04 -14.70
CA SER A 362 -2.80 -14.41 -15.10
C SER A 362 -2.45 -13.61 -16.34
N THR A 363 -1.32 -12.90 -16.28
CA THR A 363 -0.76 -12.13 -17.40
C THR A 363 0.28 -12.93 -18.17
N ILE A 364 0.50 -14.21 -17.86
CA ILE A 364 1.41 -15.05 -18.63
C ILE A 364 0.91 -15.08 -20.08
N PRO A 365 1.79 -14.87 -21.09
CA PRO A 365 1.39 -14.90 -22.48
C PRO A 365 0.65 -16.20 -22.83
N PHE A 366 -0.45 -16.06 -23.55
CA PHE A 366 -1.26 -17.19 -24.03
C PHE A 366 -1.15 -17.32 -25.54
N SER A 367 -1.29 -18.55 -26.04
CA SER A 367 -1.28 -18.84 -27.46
C SER A 367 -2.64 -18.54 -28.12
N GLY A 368 -2.61 -18.16 -29.39
CA GLY A 368 -3.80 -17.85 -30.17
C GLY A 368 -4.37 -16.46 -29.90
N TYR A 369 -5.41 -16.08 -30.65
CA TYR A 369 -5.96 -14.72 -30.60
C TYR A 369 -6.86 -14.50 -29.37
N TYR A 370 -7.65 -15.50 -28.99
CA TYR A 370 -8.67 -15.42 -27.94
C TYR A 370 -8.18 -15.94 -26.60
N SER A 371 -8.20 -15.08 -25.59
CA SER A 371 -7.96 -15.47 -24.20
C SER A 371 -9.19 -16.11 -23.55
N PRO A 372 -9.02 -17.20 -22.79
CA PRO A 372 -10.05 -17.73 -21.92
C PRO A 372 -10.03 -17.12 -20.51
N ASN A 373 -9.21 -16.11 -20.19
CA ASN A 373 -8.98 -15.69 -18.79
C ASN A 373 -8.96 -14.17 -18.56
N HIS A 374 -10.10 -13.50 -18.83
CA HIS A 374 -10.26 -12.05 -18.61
C HIS A 374 -10.89 -11.68 -17.28
N ALA A 375 -11.61 -12.60 -16.64
CA ALA A 375 -12.43 -12.29 -15.49
C ALA A 375 -11.96 -13.00 -14.22
N TRP A 376 -11.87 -12.22 -13.14
CA TRP A 376 -11.57 -12.68 -11.80
C TRP A 376 -12.78 -13.39 -11.19
N GLN A 377 -12.52 -14.55 -10.58
CA GLN A 377 -13.52 -15.40 -9.96
C GLN A 377 -13.66 -15.11 -8.45
N ALA A 378 -14.76 -15.55 -7.86
CA ALA A 378 -14.96 -15.48 -6.41
C ALA A 378 -13.81 -16.15 -5.63
N GLY A 379 -13.39 -15.52 -4.53
CA GLY A 379 -12.27 -15.94 -3.69
C GLY A 379 -10.89 -15.49 -4.20
N ARG A 380 -10.80 -14.81 -5.35
CA ARG A 380 -9.54 -14.26 -5.85
C ARG A 380 -9.35 -12.81 -5.40
N THR A 381 -8.09 -12.41 -5.28
CA THR A 381 -7.70 -11.04 -4.94
C THR A 381 -6.71 -10.53 -5.98
N PHE A 382 -7.05 -9.42 -6.60
CA PHE A 382 -6.15 -8.61 -7.40
C PHE A 382 -5.45 -7.60 -6.49
N THR A 383 -4.20 -7.28 -6.78
CA THR A 383 -3.44 -6.27 -6.06
C THR A 383 -2.85 -5.32 -7.09
N THR A 384 -3.10 -4.01 -6.95
CA THR A 384 -2.45 -3.00 -7.78
C THR A 384 -0.95 -3.05 -7.59
N HIS A 385 -0.17 -2.58 -8.56
CA HIS A 385 1.29 -2.54 -8.44
C HIS A 385 1.76 -1.71 -7.24
N ALA A 386 0.92 -0.79 -6.77
CA ALA A 386 1.16 0.04 -5.61
C ALA A 386 0.69 -0.59 -4.30
N GLY A 387 -0.23 -1.57 -4.31
CA GLY A 387 -0.58 -2.40 -3.15
C GLY A 387 -2.06 -2.42 -2.75
N THR A 388 -2.94 -1.67 -3.42
CA THR A 388 -4.39 -1.70 -3.17
C THR A 388 -4.94 -3.07 -3.54
N ARG A 389 -5.69 -3.72 -2.65
CA ARG A 389 -6.23 -5.06 -2.88
C ARG A 389 -7.71 -5.02 -3.24
N VAL A 390 -8.07 -5.68 -4.33
CA VAL A 390 -9.46 -5.89 -4.75
C VAL A 390 -9.80 -7.37 -4.61
N THR A 391 -10.58 -7.71 -3.59
CA THR A 391 -11.04 -9.08 -3.34
C THR A 391 -12.41 -9.30 -3.97
N ILE A 392 -12.53 -10.33 -4.81
CA ILE A 392 -13.81 -10.74 -5.39
C ILE A 392 -14.49 -11.69 -4.40
N ASN A 393 -15.39 -11.16 -3.56
CA ASN A 393 -16.01 -11.96 -2.50
C ASN A 393 -17.01 -12.98 -3.07
N THR A 394 -17.87 -12.55 -4.00
CA THR A 394 -18.88 -13.41 -4.62
C THR A 394 -19.06 -13.09 -6.09
N VAL A 395 -19.44 -14.10 -6.88
CA VAL A 395 -19.87 -13.96 -8.27
C VAL A 395 -21.10 -14.85 -8.45
N THR A 396 -22.20 -14.26 -8.92
CA THR A 396 -23.46 -14.95 -9.24
C THR A 396 -23.87 -14.60 -10.67
N ALA A 397 -24.96 -15.20 -11.17
CA ALA A 397 -25.51 -14.88 -12.48
C ALA A 397 -25.95 -13.41 -12.63
N THR A 398 -26.30 -12.74 -11.52
CA THR A 398 -26.93 -11.41 -11.54
C THR A 398 -26.16 -10.34 -10.75
N SER A 399 -25.13 -10.72 -10.00
CA SER A 399 -24.34 -9.77 -9.20
C SER A 399 -23.00 -10.34 -8.77
N ALA A 400 -22.07 -9.46 -8.41
CA ALA A 400 -20.82 -9.80 -7.75
C ALA A 400 -20.59 -8.82 -6.61
N THR A 401 -20.01 -9.28 -5.51
CA THR A 401 -19.60 -8.38 -4.41
C THR A 401 -18.09 -8.33 -4.37
N VAL A 402 -17.52 -7.13 -4.38
CA VAL A 402 -16.07 -6.89 -4.33
C VAL A 402 -15.72 -6.08 -3.09
N THR A 403 -14.57 -6.31 -2.49
CA THR A 403 -14.01 -5.49 -1.42
C THR A 403 -12.74 -4.82 -1.93
N ILE A 404 -12.72 -3.49 -1.88
CA ILE A 404 -11.52 -2.70 -2.12
C ILE A 404 -10.92 -2.39 -0.76
N ASP A 405 -9.72 -2.90 -0.54
CA ASP A 405 -8.88 -2.66 0.62
C ASP A 405 -7.73 -1.76 0.17
N ALA A 406 -7.94 -0.47 0.37
CA ALA A 406 -6.99 0.61 0.10
C ALA A 406 -6.48 1.19 1.44
N ASP A 407 -6.33 0.32 2.44
CA ASP A 407 -5.71 0.70 3.70
C ASP A 407 -4.21 0.99 3.47
N LEU A 408 -3.76 2.18 3.88
CA LEU A 408 -2.36 2.59 3.72
C LEU A 408 -1.39 1.64 4.46
N ALA A 409 -1.89 0.90 5.45
CA ALA A 409 -1.13 -0.13 6.14
C ALA A 409 -0.64 -1.26 5.21
N LEU A 410 -1.29 -1.49 4.06
CA LEU A 410 -0.88 -2.50 3.07
C LEU A 410 0.33 -2.09 2.21
N HIS A 411 0.64 -0.80 2.15
CA HIS A 411 1.74 -0.26 1.34
C HIS A 411 3.07 -0.23 2.09
N THR A 412 3.12 -0.72 3.33
CA THR A 412 4.33 -0.69 4.14
C THR A 412 4.96 -2.09 4.34
N LYS A 413 6.20 -2.23 3.85
CA LYS A 413 7.41 -2.83 4.49
C LYS A 413 8.34 -3.42 3.43
N ILE A 414 9.62 -3.06 3.36
CA ILE A 414 10.71 -3.34 4.32
C ILE A 414 11.74 -2.20 4.26
N GLN A 415 12.12 -1.67 5.43
CA GLN A 415 13.25 -0.74 5.57
C GLN A 415 14.56 -1.50 5.81
N PHE A 416 15.68 -0.85 5.45
CA PHE A 416 17.05 -0.95 5.96
C PHE A 416 18.12 -1.25 4.90
N SER A 417 18.90 -0.21 4.60
CA SER A 417 20.27 -0.17 5.09
C SER A 417 20.68 1.24 5.47
N ALA A 418 21.52 1.39 6.50
CA ALA A 418 22.10 2.66 6.90
C ALA A 418 23.59 2.68 6.56
N GLY A 419 24.04 3.74 5.90
CA GLY A 419 25.42 3.92 5.47
C GLY A 419 25.60 5.28 4.79
N ASP A 420 26.81 5.79 4.74
CA ASP A 420 27.15 7.02 4.02
C ASP A 420 27.26 6.72 2.51
N PHE A 421 26.13 6.57 1.83
CA PHE A 421 26.07 6.22 0.41
C PHE A 421 26.42 7.41 -0.48
N ASN A 422 26.26 8.63 0.02
CA ASN A 422 26.52 9.88 -0.68
C ASN A 422 27.87 10.54 -0.36
N GLY A 423 28.64 9.97 0.57
CA GLY A 423 30.00 10.38 0.92
C GLY A 423 30.08 11.70 1.69
N ASP A 424 28.99 12.14 2.32
CA ASP A 424 28.93 13.42 3.03
C ASP A 424 29.33 13.34 4.51
N GLY A 425 29.74 12.15 4.96
CA GLY A 425 30.14 11.86 6.33
C GLY A 425 28.95 11.66 7.28
N ARG A 426 27.72 11.57 6.76
CA ARG A 426 26.49 11.31 7.53
C ARG A 426 25.91 9.97 7.08
N ALA A 427 25.21 9.31 8.00
CA ALA A 427 24.50 8.09 7.65
C ALA A 427 23.26 8.44 6.81
N ASP A 428 23.21 7.94 5.57
CA ASP A 428 22.02 7.89 4.75
C ASP A 428 21.21 6.62 5.05
N ALA A 429 19.98 6.56 4.53
CA ALA A 429 19.15 5.37 4.57
C ALA A 429 18.73 4.93 3.17
N ILE A 430 18.66 3.62 2.97
CA ILE A 430 18.09 3.00 1.78
C ILE A 430 16.79 2.28 2.13
N SER A 431 15.75 2.53 1.34
CA SER A 431 14.44 1.89 1.43
C SER A 431 14.14 1.10 0.16
N ARG A 432 13.62 -0.13 0.33
CA ARG A 432 13.06 -0.93 -0.76
C ARG A 432 11.55 -0.93 -0.64
N GLU A 433 10.91 -0.28 -1.60
CA GLU A 433 9.47 -0.14 -1.66
C GLU A 433 8.78 -1.37 -2.24
N ALA A 434 7.49 -1.51 -1.97
CA ALA A 434 6.69 -2.65 -2.43
C ALA A 434 6.58 -2.72 -3.96
N ASP A 435 6.64 -1.57 -4.63
CA ASP A 435 6.65 -1.43 -6.09
C ASP A 435 8.00 -1.83 -6.75
N GLY A 436 8.99 -2.24 -5.95
CA GLY A 436 10.33 -2.58 -6.40
C GLY A 436 11.26 -1.38 -6.61
N SER A 437 10.85 -0.18 -6.18
CA SER A 437 11.74 0.99 -6.12
C SER A 437 12.76 0.85 -4.99
N LEU A 438 13.98 1.34 -5.24
CA LEU A 438 14.98 1.59 -4.21
C LEU A 438 15.15 3.09 -4.03
N LEU A 439 14.95 3.57 -2.81
CA LEU A 439 15.03 4.99 -2.46
C LEU A 439 16.25 5.23 -1.57
N LEU A 440 17.00 6.29 -1.84
CA LEU A 440 18.00 6.87 -0.96
C LEU A 440 17.40 8.05 -0.22
N LEU A 441 17.58 8.07 1.08
CA LEU A 441 17.23 9.18 1.94
C LEU A 441 18.54 9.69 2.54
N ALA A 442 19.04 10.80 2.01
CA ALA A 442 20.33 11.36 2.42
C ALA A 442 20.33 11.82 3.88
N GLY A 443 21.37 11.53 4.63
CA GLY A 443 21.59 12.03 5.98
C GLY A 443 21.75 13.55 5.97
N GLN A 444 21.07 14.25 6.88
CA GLN A 444 21.17 15.70 7.01
C GLN A 444 21.57 16.09 8.43
N ALA A 445 22.10 17.31 8.56
CA ALA A 445 22.46 17.87 9.85
C ALA A 445 21.29 17.85 10.85
N GLY A 446 21.58 17.49 12.09
CA GLY A 446 20.57 17.32 13.13
C GLY A 446 19.80 15.99 13.05
N ASN A 447 20.41 14.93 12.52
CA ASN A 447 19.86 13.57 12.42
C ASN A 447 18.51 13.50 11.70
N LYS A 448 18.39 14.30 10.62
CA LYS A 448 17.26 14.28 9.71
C LYS A 448 17.60 13.42 8.50
N LEU A 449 16.58 12.91 7.83
CA LEU A 449 16.72 12.33 6.49
C LEU A 449 16.14 13.31 5.47
N GLY A 450 16.82 13.49 4.36
CA GLY A 450 16.35 14.27 3.22
C GLY A 450 15.17 13.60 2.53
N ALA A 451 14.56 14.33 1.60
CA ALA A 451 13.51 13.77 0.76
C ALA A 451 14.00 12.51 0.04
N PRO A 452 13.16 11.46 -0.07
CA PRO A 452 13.56 10.23 -0.73
C PRO A 452 13.84 10.47 -2.21
N VAL A 453 14.99 10.00 -2.66
CA VAL A 453 15.41 10.01 -4.06
C VAL A 453 15.37 8.59 -4.59
N ARG A 454 14.63 8.33 -5.66
CA ARG A 454 14.66 7.00 -6.28
C ARG A 454 15.99 6.77 -6.98
N ILE A 455 16.74 5.79 -6.50
CA ILE A 455 18.07 5.41 -6.99
C ILE A 455 18.08 4.05 -7.70
N GLY A 456 16.95 3.33 -7.71
CA GLY A 456 16.82 2.09 -8.47
C GLY A 456 15.38 1.61 -8.64
N ILE A 457 15.20 0.66 -9.56
CA ILE A 457 13.94 -0.03 -9.85
C ILE A 457 14.20 -1.53 -10.02
N GLY A 458 13.15 -2.36 -9.98
CA GLY A 458 13.26 -3.82 -10.12
C GLY A 458 13.83 -4.54 -8.89
N TRP A 459 13.87 -3.86 -7.74
CA TRP A 459 14.39 -4.41 -6.49
C TRP A 459 13.44 -5.44 -5.87
N SER A 460 12.23 -5.59 -6.40
CA SER A 460 11.31 -6.69 -6.08
C SER A 460 11.93 -8.07 -6.28
N ALA A 461 12.90 -8.20 -7.20
CA ALA A 461 13.66 -9.42 -7.46
C ALA A 461 14.53 -9.91 -6.28
N PHE A 462 14.82 -9.02 -5.32
CA PHE A 462 15.63 -9.32 -4.14
C PHE A 462 14.76 -9.49 -2.90
N ASN A 463 15.03 -10.52 -2.11
CA ASN A 463 14.35 -10.79 -0.84
C ASN A 463 15.22 -10.44 0.37
N THR A 464 16.44 -9.96 0.16
CA THR A 464 17.32 -9.41 1.19
C THR A 464 18.21 -8.34 0.57
N VAL A 465 18.36 -7.21 1.26
CA VAL A 465 19.21 -6.07 0.88
C VAL A 465 19.92 -5.60 2.15
N LEU A 466 21.24 -5.39 2.07
CA LEU A 466 22.13 -4.99 3.17
C LEU A 466 23.15 -3.98 2.63
N GLY A 467 23.56 -2.97 3.40
CA GLY A 467 24.52 -1.95 2.95
C GLY A 467 25.14 -1.23 4.12
N ASP A 468 25.93 -1.96 4.88
CA ASP A 468 26.53 -1.57 6.15
C ASP A 468 28.04 -1.29 6.03
N GLY A 469 28.59 -1.26 4.81
CA GLY A 469 30.00 -0.94 4.62
C GLY A 469 30.55 -1.14 3.21
N ASP A 470 31.85 -0.88 3.11
CA ASP A 470 32.68 -1.08 1.93
C ASP A 470 33.14 -2.54 1.84
N PHE A 471 32.60 -3.29 0.87
CA PHE A 471 32.91 -4.71 0.67
C PHE A 471 34.03 -4.92 -0.36
N ASN A 472 34.39 -3.89 -1.12
CA ASN A 472 35.36 -3.96 -2.21
C ASN A 472 36.68 -3.20 -1.95
N GLY A 473 36.79 -2.52 -0.82
CA GLY A 473 37.96 -1.79 -0.35
C GLY A 473 38.19 -0.44 -1.04
N ASP A 474 37.21 0.12 -1.74
CA ASP A 474 37.34 1.37 -2.49
C ASP A 474 37.05 2.64 -1.66
N GLY A 475 36.72 2.47 -0.39
CA GLY A 475 36.40 3.51 0.57
C GLY A 475 34.96 4.02 0.50
N ARG A 476 34.07 3.38 -0.27
CA ARG A 476 32.67 3.78 -0.44
C ARG A 476 31.73 2.71 0.08
N VAL A 477 30.57 3.11 0.58
CA VAL A 477 29.57 2.16 1.08
C VAL A 477 28.94 1.40 -0.09
N ASP A 478 29.01 0.08 -0.02
CA ASP A 478 28.44 -0.84 -1.00
C ASP A 478 27.09 -1.40 -0.53
N LEU A 479 26.38 -2.07 -1.43
CA LEU A 479 25.16 -2.80 -1.13
C LEU A 479 25.24 -4.26 -1.57
N ILE A 480 24.81 -5.17 -0.69
CA ILE A 480 24.63 -6.59 -0.96
C ILE A 480 23.15 -6.91 -1.12
N ALA A 481 22.79 -7.57 -2.21
CA ALA A 481 21.42 -7.98 -2.49
C ALA A 481 21.33 -9.47 -2.82
N ARG A 482 20.39 -10.17 -2.18
CA ARG A 482 20.13 -11.60 -2.44
C ARG A 482 18.79 -11.75 -3.14
N SER A 483 18.79 -12.51 -4.24
CA SER A 483 17.57 -12.92 -4.94
C SER A 483 16.90 -14.11 -4.25
N SER A 484 15.61 -14.32 -4.51
CA SER A 484 14.87 -15.49 -4.02
C SER A 484 15.54 -16.81 -4.46
N GLY A 485 16.01 -16.88 -5.71
CA GLY A 485 16.75 -18.00 -6.28
C GLY A 485 18.20 -18.17 -5.80
N GLY A 486 18.66 -17.38 -4.81
CA GLY A 486 19.94 -17.61 -4.14
C GLY A 486 21.17 -17.01 -4.82
N ALA A 487 21.01 -16.22 -5.89
CA ALA A 487 22.10 -15.39 -6.38
C ALA A 487 22.35 -14.21 -5.43
N LEU A 488 23.62 -13.99 -5.06
CA LEU A 488 24.08 -12.89 -4.22
C LEU A 488 24.84 -11.88 -5.08
N TRP A 489 24.44 -10.61 -5.01
CA TRP A 489 24.95 -9.52 -5.82
C TRP A 489 25.58 -8.45 -4.94
N LEU A 490 26.76 -7.98 -5.35
CA LEU A 490 27.38 -6.75 -4.86
C LEU A 490 27.03 -5.61 -5.82
N TYR A 491 26.61 -4.50 -5.25
CA TYR A 491 26.39 -3.22 -5.91
C TYR A 491 27.42 -2.24 -5.35
N PRO A 492 28.56 -2.07 -6.04
CA PRO A 492 29.60 -1.17 -5.57
C PRO A 492 29.09 0.27 -5.47
N GLY A 493 29.37 0.95 -4.37
CA GLY A 493 28.98 2.34 -4.16
C GLY A 493 29.66 3.29 -5.14
N THR A 494 28.96 4.37 -5.50
CA THR A 494 29.61 5.52 -6.14
C THR A 494 30.02 6.58 -5.12
N GLY A 495 29.62 6.47 -3.85
CA GLY A 495 29.90 7.50 -2.84
C GLY A 495 29.26 8.86 -3.18
N THR A 496 28.22 8.85 -4.01
CA THR A 496 27.42 10.01 -4.42
C THR A 496 25.93 9.68 -4.45
N GLY A 497 25.53 8.60 -3.77
CA GLY A 497 24.16 8.12 -3.65
C GLY A 497 23.73 7.12 -4.74
N GLY A 498 24.64 6.68 -5.62
CA GLY A 498 24.38 5.69 -6.66
C GLY A 498 25.24 4.43 -6.53
N PHE A 499 25.05 3.50 -7.48
CA PHE A 499 25.82 2.25 -7.55
C PHE A 499 26.44 2.05 -8.93
N GLN A 500 27.61 1.42 -8.97
CA GLN A 500 28.27 0.94 -10.19
C GLN A 500 27.57 -0.33 -10.72
N ALA A 501 28.07 -0.87 -11.83
CA ALA A 501 27.59 -2.13 -12.37
C ALA A 501 27.69 -3.25 -11.32
N ARG A 502 26.55 -3.90 -11.03
CA ARG A 502 26.50 -4.98 -10.05
C ARG A 502 27.36 -6.15 -10.48
N LYS A 503 27.98 -6.82 -9.51
CA LYS A 503 28.77 -8.05 -9.69
C LYS A 503 28.10 -9.19 -8.95
N GLN A 504 27.92 -10.33 -9.60
CA GLN A 504 27.49 -11.52 -8.87
C GLN A 504 28.66 -12.04 -8.05
N ILE A 505 28.49 -12.11 -6.73
CA ILE A 505 29.54 -12.52 -5.78
C ILE A 505 29.25 -13.87 -5.13
N GLY A 506 28.09 -14.47 -5.43
CA GLY A 506 27.73 -15.79 -4.93
C GLY A 506 26.52 -16.40 -5.63
N SER A 507 26.38 -17.72 -5.47
CA SER A 507 25.22 -18.53 -5.88
C SER A 507 24.87 -19.55 -4.79
N GLY A 508 23.63 -20.04 -4.77
CA GLY A 508 23.15 -21.01 -3.77
C GLY A 508 22.96 -20.43 -2.35
N TRP A 509 22.80 -19.11 -2.22
CA TRP A 509 22.60 -18.43 -0.92
C TRP A 509 21.17 -18.57 -0.39
N ASP A 510 20.28 -19.23 -1.12
CA ASP A 510 18.91 -19.55 -0.69
C ASP A 510 18.85 -20.56 0.45
N ILE A 511 19.95 -21.27 0.70
CA ILE A 511 20.14 -22.13 1.87
C ILE A 511 20.13 -21.34 3.19
N PHE A 512 20.38 -20.03 3.15
CA PHE A 512 20.39 -19.17 4.32
C PHE A 512 19.00 -18.56 4.57
N LYS A 513 18.48 -18.83 5.76
CA LYS A 513 17.24 -18.25 6.28
C LYS A 513 17.42 -16.77 6.62
N ARG A 514 18.61 -16.37 7.08
CA ARG A 514 18.99 -14.99 7.35
C ARG A 514 20.42 -14.74 6.90
N ILE A 515 20.68 -13.53 6.41
CA ILE A 515 22.00 -12.99 6.14
C ILE A 515 22.13 -11.73 6.99
N ILE A 516 23.22 -11.62 7.73
CA ILE A 516 23.56 -10.49 8.58
C ILE A 516 24.90 -9.97 8.07
N ALA A 517 24.99 -8.66 7.90
CA ALA A 517 26.27 -8.02 7.67
C ALA A 517 26.83 -7.61 9.04
N ALA A 518 27.95 -8.23 9.40
CA ALA A 518 28.44 -8.27 10.78
C ALA A 518 29.57 -7.26 11.02
N GLY A 519 29.92 -6.45 10.02
CA GLY A 519 31.14 -5.66 10.02
C GLY A 519 32.40 -6.53 9.88
N ASP A 520 33.51 -6.06 10.41
CA ASP A 520 34.80 -6.78 10.43
C ASP A 520 34.84 -7.76 11.62
N PHE A 521 34.25 -8.94 11.42
CA PHE A 521 33.97 -9.90 12.48
C PHE A 521 35.21 -10.74 12.84
N ASP A 522 36.16 -10.88 11.91
CA ASP A 522 37.44 -11.55 12.14
C ASP A 522 38.66 -10.65 12.31
N GLY A 523 38.48 -9.33 12.30
CA GLY A 523 39.48 -8.35 12.71
C GLY A 523 40.55 -8.10 11.66
N ASP A 524 40.33 -8.49 10.41
CA ASP A 524 41.29 -8.35 9.31
C ASP A 524 41.17 -7.01 8.57
N GLY A 525 40.26 -6.14 9.02
CA GLY A 525 39.98 -4.83 8.45
C GLY A 525 38.99 -4.85 7.28
N ARG A 526 38.35 -5.98 6.98
CA ARG A 526 37.43 -6.14 5.84
C ARG A 526 36.02 -6.47 6.32
N ARG A 527 35.02 -6.22 5.48
CA ARG A 527 33.60 -6.48 5.84
C ARG A 527 33.23 -7.94 5.61
N ASP A 528 32.60 -8.54 6.62
CA ASP A 528 32.18 -9.93 6.64
C ASP A 528 30.66 -10.10 6.59
N LEU A 529 30.21 -11.27 6.11
CA LEU A 529 28.82 -11.71 6.22
C LEU A 529 28.67 -12.92 7.14
N ILE A 530 27.55 -12.96 7.84
CA ILE A 530 27.10 -14.13 8.60
C ILE A 530 25.80 -14.66 8.00
N GLY A 531 25.80 -15.93 7.61
CA GLY A 531 24.63 -16.67 7.12
C GLY A 531 24.10 -17.65 8.16
N MET A 532 22.80 -17.61 8.45
CA MET A 532 22.12 -18.58 9.32
C MET A 532 21.21 -19.49 8.51
N ARG A 533 21.47 -20.81 8.53
CA ARG A 533 20.68 -21.81 7.81
C ARG A 533 19.45 -22.25 8.61
N THR A 534 18.48 -22.87 7.94
CA THR A 534 17.26 -23.37 8.58
C THR A 534 17.52 -24.41 9.68
N ASP A 535 18.60 -25.19 9.57
CA ASP A 535 19.07 -26.14 10.59
C ASP A 535 19.71 -25.45 11.82
N GLY A 536 19.87 -24.13 11.78
CA GLY A 536 20.46 -23.31 12.84
C GLY A 536 21.98 -23.28 12.87
N SER A 537 22.66 -23.82 11.85
CA SER A 537 24.08 -23.58 11.65
C SER A 537 24.33 -22.12 11.24
N LEU A 538 25.35 -21.52 11.87
CA LEU A 538 25.77 -20.14 11.62
C LEU A 538 27.14 -20.15 10.95
N TRP A 539 27.26 -19.49 9.81
CA TRP A 539 28.43 -19.50 8.94
C TRP A 539 28.96 -18.09 8.73
N LEU A 540 30.23 -17.89 9.03
CA LEU A 540 30.99 -16.69 8.70
C LEU A 540 31.54 -16.82 7.28
N TYR A 541 31.39 -15.76 6.51
CA TYR A 541 31.97 -15.57 5.18
C TYR A 541 32.92 -14.38 5.27
N PRO A 542 34.23 -14.61 5.52
CA PRO A 542 35.17 -13.52 5.65
C PRO A 542 35.34 -12.77 4.34
N GLY A 543 35.38 -11.44 4.39
CA GLY A 543 35.58 -10.59 3.23
C GLY A 543 36.99 -10.72 2.66
N ASN A 544 37.12 -10.78 1.33
CA ASN A 544 38.43 -10.70 0.69
C ASN A 544 38.87 -9.25 0.38
N GLY A 545 38.03 -8.26 0.71
CA GLY A 545 38.28 -6.83 0.48
C GLY A 545 38.29 -6.42 -1.00
N THR A 546 37.77 -7.24 -1.91
CA THR A 546 37.68 -6.97 -3.36
C THR A 546 36.30 -7.38 -3.92
N GLY A 547 35.28 -7.41 -3.06
CA GLY A 547 33.93 -7.79 -3.41
C GLY A 547 33.77 -9.29 -3.63
N GLY A 548 34.32 -10.10 -2.73
CA GLY A 548 34.20 -11.56 -2.67
C GLY A 548 34.51 -12.08 -1.27
N PHE A 549 34.44 -13.40 -1.09
CA PHE A 549 34.64 -14.03 0.22
C PHE A 549 35.79 -15.04 0.20
N LEU A 550 36.47 -15.15 1.33
CA LEU A 550 37.39 -16.26 1.65
C LEU A 550 36.58 -17.54 1.99
N PRO A 551 37.23 -18.71 2.15
CA PRO A 551 36.54 -19.93 2.53
C PRO A 551 35.66 -19.76 3.78
N ALA A 552 34.37 -20.12 3.65
CA ALA A 552 33.41 -19.97 4.73
C ALA A 552 33.73 -20.87 5.92
N LYS A 553 33.51 -20.36 7.13
CA LYS A 553 33.77 -21.05 8.40
C LYS A 553 32.48 -21.15 9.19
N GLN A 554 32.14 -22.35 9.67
CA GLN A 554 31.03 -22.47 10.62
C GLN A 554 31.46 -21.90 11.98
N VAL A 555 30.70 -20.94 12.49
CA VAL A 555 30.99 -20.21 13.74
C VAL A 555 29.94 -20.45 14.83
N GLY A 556 28.87 -21.19 14.52
CA GLY A 556 27.85 -21.55 15.51
C GLY A 556 26.88 -22.65 15.06
N SER A 557 26.11 -23.13 16.03
CA SER A 557 24.98 -24.06 15.84
C SER A 557 23.87 -23.74 16.85
N GLY A 558 22.64 -24.21 16.61
CA GLY A 558 21.51 -24.00 17.51
C GLY A 558 20.79 -22.65 17.36
N TRP A 559 21.06 -21.89 16.30
CA TRP A 559 20.54 -20.53 16.12
C TRP A 559 19.09 -20.48 15.61
N GLN A 560 18.50 -21.62 15.23
CA GLN A 560 17.10 -21.71 14.80
C GLN A 560 16.11 -21.41 15.94
N GLY A 561 16.55 -21.45 17.20
CA GLY A 561 15.74 -21.09 18.37
C GLY A 561 15.55 -19.57 18.56
N PHE A 562 16.25 -18.74 17.80
CA PHE A 562 16.14 -17.28 17.88
C PHE A 562 15.13 -16.72 16.85
N THR A 563 14.27 -15.82 17.32
CA THR A 563 13.23 -15.13 16.56
C THR A 563 13.75 -13.88 15.85
N ALA A 564 14.89 -13.33 16.25
CA ALA A 564 15.57 -12.22 15.57
C ALA A 564 17.09 -12.30 15.78
N LEU A 565 17.84 -11.84 14.77
CA LEU A 565 19.31 -11.72 14.77
C LEU A 565 19.70 -10.40 14.13
N ALA A 566 20.71 -9.72 14.69
CA ALA A 566 21.28 -8.48 14.15
C ALA A 566 22.76 -8.36 14.53
N ALA A 567 23.52 -7.50 13.84
CA ALA A 567 24.84 -7.11 14.30
C ALA A 567 24.73 -6.33 15.62
N ALA A 568 25.68 -6.54 16.53
CA ALA A 568 25.71 -5.84 17.81
C ALA A 568 26.25 -4.41 17.69
N GLY A 569 26.92 -4.07 16.58
CA GLY A 569 27.53 -2.74 16.39
C GLY A 569 28.44 -2.37 17.56
N GLY A 570 28.36 -1.12 18.03
CA GLY A 570 29.13 -0.60 19.16
C GLY A 570 28.68 -1.07 20.56
N LEU A 571 27.87 -2.13 20.67
CA LEU A 571 27.47 -2.73 21.95
C LEU A 571 28.54 -3.67 22.53
N THR A 572 29.63 -3.89 21.81
CA THR A 572 30.79 -4.67 22.26
C THR A 572 31.98 -3.74 22.48
N ASP A 573 32.76 -3.96 23.54
CA ASP A 573 33.92 -3.13 23.90
C ASP A 573 35.17 -3.44 23.02
N GLY A 574 34.97 -3.66 21.72
CA GLY A 574 36.05 -4.01 20.79
C GLY A 574 35.53 -4.60 19.48
N ALA A 575 35.54 -5.93 19.37
CA ALA A 575 35.24 -6.63 18.12
C ALA A 575 33.73 -6.78 17.85
N PRO A 576 33.28 -6.70 16.57
CA PRO A 576 31.87 -6.83 16.21
C PRO A 576 31.23 -8.13 16.71
N GLY A 577 30.03 -8.03 17.29
CA GLY A 577 29.27 -9.16 17.83
C GLY A 577 27.91 -9.35 17.16
N LEU A 578 27.09 -10.26 17.72
CA LEU A 578 25.68 -10.45 17.33
C LEU A 578 24.72 -10.21 18.50
N LEU A 579 23.53 -9.71 18.19
CA LEU A 579 22.36 -9.76 19.05
C LEU A 579 21.45 -10.90 18.62
N ALA A 580 20.89 -11.62 19.59
CA ALA A 580 19.95 -12.69 19.34
C ALA A 580 18.76 -12.65 20.30
N ARG A 581 17.54 -12.63 19.76
CA ARG A 581 16.32 -12.69 20.58
C ARG A 581 15.68 -14.07 20.52
N SER A 582 15.46 -14.73 21.65
CA SER A 582 14.76 -16.03 21.72
C SER A 582 13.24 -15.86 21.67
N SER A 583 12.53 -16.98 21.54
CA SER A 583 11.06 -17.02 21.48
C SER A 583 10.38 -16.58 22.78
N ASP A 584 11.06 -16.69 23.92
CA ASP A 584 10.61 -16.21 25.23
C ASP A 584 10.85 -14.70 25.46
N GLY A 585 11.35 -13.99 24.45
CA GLY A 585 11.66 -12.56 24.55
C GLY A 585 12.97 -12.24 25.28
N THR A 586 13.84 -13.23 25.51
CA THR A 586 15.20 -12.99 26.01
C THR A 586 16.11 -12.51 24.88
N VAL A 587 16.77 -11.38 25.07
CA VAL A 587 17.77 -10.82 24.18
C VAL A 587 19.15 -11.13 24.74
N TYR A 588 19.95 -11.82 23.95
CA TYR A 588 21.34 -12.14 24.23
C TYR A 588 22.26 -11.27 23.38
N LEU A 589 23.33 -10.78 23.98
CA LEU A 589 24.50 -10.28 23.27
C LEU A 589 25.51 -11.43 23.17
N TYR A 590 26.01 -11.63 21.97
CA TYR A 590 27.11 -12.52 21.64
C TYR A 590 28.29 -11.63 21.24
N PRO A 591 29.15 -11.22 22.18
CA PRO A 591 30.30 -10.41 21.83
C PRO A 591 31.25 -11.16 20.89
N GLY A 592 31.83 -10.48 19.91
CA GLY A 592 32.83 -11.07 19.03
C GLY A 592 34.18 -11.22 19.71
N THR A 593 34.98 -12.18 19.23
CA THR A 593 36.40 -12.30 19.61
C THR A 593 37.33 -11.46 18.75
N GLY A 594 36.85 -10.93 17.62
CA GLY A 594 37.68 -10.24 16.62
C GLY A 594 38.63 -11.19 15.88
N THR A 595 38.26 -12.47 15.81
CA THR A 595 38.99 -13.55 15.12
C THR A 595 38.02 -14.57 14.51
N GLY A 596 36.78 -14.14 14.24
CA GLY A 596 35.74 -14.97 13.63
C GLY A 596 35.14 -15.99 14.61
N GLY A 597 34.91 -15.57 15.85
CA GLY A 597 34.31 -16.36 16.93
C GLY A 597 33.53 -15.50 17.92
N PHE A 598 32.84 -16.15 18.87
CA PHE A 598 32.08 -15.48 19.92
C PHE A 598 32.70 -15.69 21.30
N LEU A 599 32.63 -14.67 22.14
CA LEU A 599 32.81 -14.79 23.58
C LEU A 599 31.56 -15.41 24.22
N ALA A 600 31.62 -15.67 25.52
CA ALA A 600 30.46 -16.10 26.28
C ALA A 600 29.32 -15.09 26.12
N ARG A 601 28.16 -15.57 25.68
CA ARG A 601 26.97 -14.71 25.50
C ARG A 601 26.55 -14.13 26.85
N THR A 602 26.14 -12.88 26.85
CA THR A 602 25.53 -12.22 28.00
C THR A 602 24.03 -12.07 27.75
N THR A 603 23.23 -12.18 28.82
CA THR A 603 21.80 -11.86 28.72
C THR A 603 21.65 -10.36 28.88
N LEU A 604 21.26 -9.66 27.81
CA LEU A 604 21.00 -8.24 27.87
C LEU A 604 19.63 -7.95 28.48
N ALA A 605 18.60 -8.71 28.09
CA ALA A 605 17.24 -8.44 28.52
C ALA A 605 16.34 -9.69 28.47
N THR A 606 15.25 -9.73 29.25
CA THR A 606 14.25 -10.82 29.27
C THR A 606 12.83 -10.24 29.21
N GLY A 607 11.86 -10.97 28.63
CA GLY A 607 10.44 -10.57 28.63
C GLY A 607 10.00 -9.56 27.55
N TRP A 608 10.79 -9.39 26.48
CA TRP A 608 10.57 -8.40 25.41
C TRP A 608 9.52 -8.82 24.37
N ASN A 609 8.54 -9.59 24.83
CA ASN A 609 7.36 -9.99 24.09
C ASN A 609 6.05 -9.57 24.80
N ALA A 610 6.12 -8.84 25.94
CA ALA A 610 5.00 -8.75 26.90
C ALA A 610 4.77 -7.41 27.64
N ALA A 611 4.98 -6.22 27.04
CA ALA A 611 4.53 -4.96 27.67
C ALA A 611 2.98 -4.84 27.67
N ALA A 612 2.38 -4.49 28.81
CA ALA A 612 0.92 -4.30 28.97
C ALA A 612 0.57 -2.86 29.36
N ASP A 613 1.21 -2.32 30.40
CA ASP A 613 1.04 -0.94 30.88
C ASP A 613 2.40 -0.34 31.32
N LEU A 614 2.59 0.95 31.06
CA LEU A 614 3.74 1.75 31.46
C LEU A 614 3.31 2.88 32.40
N MET A 615 4.07 3.08 33.48
CA MET A 615 3.92 4.20 34.41
C MET A 615 5.28 4.89 34.51
N GLY A 616 5.35 6.20 34.38
CA GLY A 616 6.56 6.97 34.62
C GLY A 616 6.24 8.45 34.80
N GLY A 617 7.09 9.20 35.51
CA GLY A 617 6.85 10.61 35.81
C GLY A 617 7.28 11.07 37.20
N HIS A 618 7.58 10.14 38.11
CA HIS A 618 8.00 10.42 39.48
C HIS A 618 9.27 9.67 39.91
N ASP A 619 9.90 10.15 40.99
CA ASP A 619 11.11 9.59 41.61
C ASP A 619 10.72 8.57 42.70
N PHE A 620 10.65 7.29 42.34
CA PHE A 620 10.23 6.20 43.23
C PHE A 620 11.39 5.69 44.10
N THR A 621 12.64 5.94 43.70
CA THR A 621 13.87 5.61 44.43
C THR A 621 14.39 6.72 45.33
N ALA A 622 13.78 7.91 45.29
CA ALA A 622 14.20 9.12 45.99
C ALA A 622 15.64 9.56 45.67
N ASP A 623 16.10 9.31 44.43
CA ASP A 623 17.45 9.65 43.97
C ASP A 623 17.55 10.97 43.20
N GLY A 624 16.43 11.70 43.10
CA GLY A 624 16.31 12.98 42.42
C GLY A 624 16.06 12.86 40.91
N LEU A 625 15.91 11.64 40.38
CA LEU A 625 15.64 11.36 38.97
C LEU A 625 14.27 10.71 38.80
N THR A 626 13.68 10.84 37.62
CA THR A 626 12.40 10.19 37.33
C THR A 626 12.61 8.72 36.97
N ASP A 627 11.75 7.85 37.50
CA ASP A 627 11.76 6.42 37.25
C ASP A 627 10.58 5.98 36.36
N VAL A 628 10.67 4.75 35.86
CA VAL A 628 9.60 4.08 35.10
C VAL A 628 9.24 2.75 35.76
N LEU A 629 7.95 2.50 35.98
CA LEU A 629 7.42 1.21 36.39
C LEU A 629 6.76 0.51 35.21
N VAL A 630 7.04 -0.79 35.05
CA VAL A 630 6.46 -1.63 33.98
C VAL A 630 5.74 -2.81 34.59
N ALA A 631 4.44 -2.92 34.30
CA ALA A 631 3.62 -4.08 34.62
C ALA A 631 3.54 -5.01 33.40
N SER A 632 4.01 -6.25 33.53
CA SER A 632 3.96 -7.24 32.46
C SER A 632 2.58 -7.93 32.39
N LYS A 633 2.24 -8.50 31.22
CA LYS A 633 1.05 -9.36 31.07
C LYS A 633 1.08 -10.61 31.96
N THR A 634 2.27 -11.02 32.41
CA THR A 634 2.48 -12.13 33.36
C THR A 634 2.36 -11.70 34.83
N GLY A 635 2.12 -10.41 35.07
CA GLY A 635 1.86 -9.85 36.39
C GLY A 635 3.10 -9.37 37.14
N ALA A 636 4.30 -9.42 36.55
CA ALA A 636 5.50 -8.87 37.19
C ALA A 636 5.47 -7.34 37.11
N LEU A 637 5.78 -6.67 38.24
CA LEU A 637 6.04 -5.24 38.28
C LEU A 637 7.52 -4.99 38.50
N THR A 638 8.11 -4.19 37.62
CA THR A 638 9.54 -3.85 37.65
C THR A 638 9.70 -2.34 37.64
N ALA A 639 10.45 -1.78 38.58
CA ALA A 639 10.93 -0.42 38.53
C ALA A 639 12.23 -0.35 37.73
N TYR A 640 12.34 0.69 36.92
CA TYR A 640 13.49 1.04 36.11
C TYR A 640 13.90 2.45 36.53
N PRO A 641 14.81 2.57 37.51
CA PRO A 641 15.20 3.89 37.99
C PRO A 641 15.97 4.68 36.93
N GLY A 642 15.80 5.99 36.90
CA GLY A 642 16.55 6.85 35.99
C GLY A 642 18.04 6.92 36.37
N ASN A 643 18.95 7.02 35.39
CA ASN A 643 20.39 7.22 35.69
C ASN A 643 20.91 8.64 35.38
N GLY A 644 20.05 9.54 34.92
CA GLY A 644 20.40 10.94 34.60
C GLY A 644 21.21 11.12 33.31
N GLY A 645 21.62 10.03 32.65
CA GLY A 645 22.30 10.03 31.36
C GLY A 645 21.43 9.61 30.18
N GLY A 646 20.09 9.57 30.36
CA GLY A 646 19.16 9.08 29.34
C GLY A 646 19.10 7.55 29.23
N GLY A 647 19.45 6.84 30.29
CA GLY A 647 19.27 5.38 30.44
C GLY A 647 18.71 5.01 31.81
N PHE A 648 18.66 3.71 32.08
CA PHE A 648 18.22 3.19 33.38
C PHE A 648 19.40 2.87 34.30
N ALA A 649 19.15 2.94 35.61
CA ALA A 649 19.99 2.30 36.61
C ALA A 649 19.54 0.84 36.80
N VAL A 650 20.15 0.14 37.76
CA VAL A 650 19.84 -1.27 38.02
C VAL A 650 18.35 -1.46 38.28
N LYS A 651 17.69 -2.22 37.39
CA LYS A 651 16.25 -2.52 37.51
C LYS A 651 15.91 -3.26 38.80
N LEU A 652 14.79 -2.89 39.40
CA LEU A 652 14.30 -3.46 40.66
C LEU A 652 13.02 -4.24 40.39
N LYS A 653 13.00 -5.53 40.72
CA LYS A 653 11.76 -6.32 40.71
C LYS A 653 10.99 -6.01 41.99
N ILE A 654 9.83 -5.38 41.86
CA ILE A 654 9.16 -4.73 43.00
C ILE A 654 7.75 -5.27 43.25
N GLY A 655 7.27 -6.19 42.41
CA GLY A 655 6.02 -6.88 42.66
C GLY A 655 5.69 -7.99 41.67
N PHE A 656 4.66 -8.76 42.00
CA PHE A 656 4.03 -9.75 41.12
C PHE A 656 2.49 -9.73 41.32
N GLY A 657 1.73 -10.31 40.40
CA GLY A 657 0.26 -10.34 40.43
C GLY A 657 -0.43 -9.08 39.89
N TRP A 658 0.28 -8.17 39.23
CA TRP A 658 -0.27 -6.90 38.72
C TRP A 658 -1.19 -7.06 37.51
N ASN A 659 -1.18 -8.23 36.87
CA ASN A 659 -2.13 -8.61 35.83
C ASN A 659 -3.56 -8.85 36.36
N ALA A 660 -3.76 -8.82 37.68
CA ALA A 660 -5.09 -8.88 38.30
C ALA A 660 -5.82 -7.52 38.28
N PHE A 661 -5.12 -6.43 37.96
CA PHE A 661 -5.70 -5.09 37.89
C PHE A 661 -6.24 -4.81 36.49
N SER A 662 -7.42 -4.21 36.42
CA SER A 662 -8.01 -3.73 35.17
C SER A 662 -7.46 -2.37 34.76
N GLN A 663 -6.86 -1.62 35.70
CA GLN A 663 -6.23 -0.34 35.45
C GLN A 663 -5.27 0.00 36.60
N VAL A 664 -4.13 0.61 36.26
CA VAL A 664 -3.14 1.13 37.21
C VAL A 664 -2.75 2.54 36.77
N TRP A 665 -2.62 3.46 37.71
CA TRP A 665 -2.20 4.84 37.41
C TRP A 665 -1.39 5.44 38.56
N GLU A 666 -0.64 6.47 38.24
CA GLU A 666 0.13 7.26 39.20
C GLU A 666 -0.79 8.18 40.00
N ALA A 667 -0.56 8.27 41.31
CA ALA A 667 -1.38 9.09 42.20
C ALA A 667 -0.66 10.33 42.73
N GLY A 668 0.64 10.48 42.43
CA GLY A 668 1.52 11.42 43.13
C GLY A 668 1.71 11.00 44.60
N ASP A 669 2.09 11.94 45.47
CA ASP A 669 2.15 11.71 46.92
C ASP A 669 0.73 11.76 47.51
N PHE A 670 0.02 10.63 47.44
CA PHE A 670 -1.39 10.51 47.79
C PHE A 670 -1.60 10.39 49.30
N ASP A 671 -0.58 9.91 50.03
CA ASP A 671 -0.58 9.82 51.49
C ASP A 671 0.26 10.87 52.24
N GLY A 672 0.84 11.83 51.50
CA GLY A 672 1.47 13.03 52.05
C GLY A 672 2.79 12.75 52.76
N ASP A 673 3.43 11.62 52.48
CA ASP A 673 4.66 11.17 53.13
C ASP A 673 5.94 11.57 52.36
N GLY A 674 5.77 12.37 51.31
CA GLY A 674 6.82 12.89 50.45
C GLY A 674 7.28 11.91 49.38
N LYS A 675 6.60 10.78 49.18
CA LYS A 675 6.99 9.74 48.21
C LYS A 675 5.86 9.48 47.21
N PRO A 676 6.19 9.16 45.96
CA PRO A 676 5.15 8.87 44.97
C PRO A 676 4.42 7.55 45.25
N ASP A 677 3.10 7.59 45.10
CA ASP A 677 2.18 6.47 45.31
C ASP A 677 1.55 6.01 43.99
N VAL A 678 1.07 4.76 44.00
CA VAL A 678 0.34 4.15 42.88
C VAL A 678 -1.05 3.73 43.31
N LEU A 679 -2.03 3.95 42.43
CA LEU A 679 -3.39 3.44 42.58
C LEU A 679 -3.64 2.32 41.57
N ALA A 680 -4.24 1.23 42.04
CA ALA A 680 -4.60 0.10 41.20
C ALA A 680 -6.06 -0.31 41.43
N ARG A 681 -6.81 -0.46 40.34
CA ARG A 681 -8.20 -0.91 40.34
C ARG A 681 -8.26 -2.35 39.82
N SER A 682 -8.83 -3.25 40.60
CA SER A 682 -9.15 -4.62 40.13
C SER A 682 -10.46 -4.66 39.35
N ALA A 683 -10.65 -5.73 38.56
CA ALA A 683 -11.83 -5.90 37.71
C ALA A 683 -13.15 -5.93 38.50
N ASP A 684 -13.11 -6.37 39.76
CA ASP A 684 -14.24 -6.34 40.71
C ASP A 684 -14.50 -4.94 41.31
N GLY A 685 -13.65 -3.96 40.98
CA GLY A 685 -13.76 -2.57 41.39
C GLY A 685 -13.23 -2.22 42.77
N ALA A 686 -12.41 -3.08 43.38
CA ALA A 686 -11.61 -2.67 44.52
C ALA A 686 -10.49 -1.71 44.07
N LEU A 687 -10.41 -0.54 44.73
CA LEU A 687 -9.35 0.44 44.52
C LEU A 687 -8.32 0.31 45.64
N ARG A 688 -7.06 0.10 45.28
CA ARG A 688 -5.95 -0.09 46.21
C ARG A 688 -4.90 1.00 46.05
N LEU A 689 -4.45 1.52 47.19
CA LEU A 689 -3.30 2.41 47.33
C LEU A 689 -2.05 1.58 47.62
N TYR A 690 -1.03 1.83 46.83
CA TYR A 690 0.32 1.32 46.99
C TYR A 690 1.22 2.48 47.37
N SER A 691 1.36 2.71 48.69
CA SER A 691 2.20 3.80 49.18
C SER A 691 3.67 3.56 48.86
N GLY A 692 4.34 4.55 48.30
CA GLY A 692 5.77 4.50 47.99
C GLY A 692 6.60 4.26 49.24
N ASN A 693 7.68 3.49 49.13
CA ASN A 693 8.67 3.36 50.20
C ASN A 693 9.92 4.23 49.98
N GLY A 694 10.08 4.85 48.81
CA GLY A 694 11.22 5.72 48.47
C GLY A 694 12.52 4.94 48.26
N SER A 695 12.43 3.65 48.01
CA SER A 695 13.56 2.77 47.66
C SER A 695 13.20 1.92 46.44
N GLY A 696 12.31 2.44 45.59
CA GLY A 696 11.84 1.79 44.38
C GLY A 696 10.75 0.75 44.59
N GLY A 697 10.13 0.62 45.77
CA GLY A 697 9.05 -0.32 46.04
C GLY A 697 7.88 0.28 46.81
N PHE A 698 6.97 -0.57 47.28
CA PHE A 698 5.77 -0.14 48.01
C PHE A 698 5.72 -0.70 49.43
N ARG A 699 4.98 0.00 50.29
CA ARG A 699 4.48 -0.56 51.55
C ARG A 699 3.34 -1.55 51.30
N ALA A 700 2.85 -2.18 52.36
CA ALA A 700 1.69 -3.04 52.29
C ALA A 700 0.49 -2.28 51.68
N ALA A 701 -0.07 -2.82 50.60
CA ALA A 701 -1.17 -2.18 49.89
C ALA A 701 -2.42 -2.08 50.75
N ARG A 702 -3.10 -0.93 50.68
CA ARG A 702 -4.36 -0.68 51.40
C ARG A 702 -5.50 -0.55 50.40
N GLN A 703 -6.59 -1.27 50.60
CA GLN A 703 -7.80 -0.99 49.85
C GLN A 703 -8.44 0.30 50.38
N ILE A 704 -8.58 1.30 49.51
CA ILE A 704 -9.11 2.63 49.84
C ILE A 704 -10.48 2.89 49.20
N GLY A 705 -10.99 1.96 48.39
CA GLY A 705 -12.32 2.06 47.79
C GLY A 705 -12.87 0.74 47.27
N SER A 706 -14.16 0.75 46.97
CA SER A 706 -14.90 -0.34 46.31
C SER A 706 -15.94 0.24 45.34
N GLY A 707 -16.47 -0.57 44.42
CA GLY A 707 -17.47 -0.09 43.46
C GLY A 707 -16.90 0.72 42.29
N TRP A 708 -15.57 0.78 42.15
CA TRP A 708 -14.91 1.60 41.13
C TRP A 708 -15.11 1.07 39.71
N GLN A 709 -15.61 -0.16 39.56
CA GLN A 709 -16.00 -0.70 38.26
C GLN A 709 -17.10 0.10 37.55
N GLY A 710 -17.86 0.92 38.31
CA GLY A 710 -18.90 1.79 37.79
C GLY A 710 -18.41 3.07 37.10
N PHE A 711 -17.10 3.35 37.12
CA PHE A 711 -16.51 4.52 36.45
C PHE A 711 -15.81 4.12 35.15
N ASP A 712 -16.08 4.87 34.08
CA ASP A 712 -15.51 4.65 32.75
C ASP A 712 -14.27 5.52 32.48
N GLN A 713 -14.11 6.63 33.21
CA GLN A 713 -12.88 7.42 33.28
C GLN A 713 -12.60 7.88 34.72
N VAL A 714 -11.33 7.81 35.12
CA VAL A 714 -10.80 8.31 36.40
C VAL A 714 -9.50 9.06 36.11
N LEU A 715 -9.34 10.25 36.67
CA LEU A 715 -8.16 11.10 36.51
C LEU A 715 -7.71 11.61 37.89
N SER A 716 -6.41 11.79 38.08
CA SER A 716 -5.87 12.61 39.17
C SER A 716 -5.96 14.08 38.75
N ALA A 717 -6.66 14.89 39.54
CA ALA A 717 -6.89 16.31 39.26
C ALA A 717 -5.98 17.23 40.09
N GLY A 718 -4.96 16.68 40.74
CA GLY A 718 -4.12 17.41 41.70
C GLY A 718 -4.94 17.92 42.88
N ASN A 719 -4.45 18.96 43.55
CA ASN A 719 -5.16 19.62 44.66
C ASN A 719 -6.36 20.44 44.15
N PHE A 720 -7.43 19.77 43.72
CA PHE A 720 -8.58 20.38 43.05
C PHE A 720 -9.51 21.10 44.04
N ASN A 721 -9.47 20.71 45.32
CA ASN A 721 -10.24 21.30 46.40
C ASN A 721 -9.46 22.24 47.33
N GLY A 722 -8.16 22.43 47.11
CA GLY A 722 -7.30 23.29 47.94
C GLY A 722 -6.86 22.71 49.29
N ALA A 723 -7.17 21.45 49.60
CA ALA A 723 -6.93 20.81 50.90
C ALA A 723 -5.53 20.17 51.06
N GLY A 724 -4.68 20.20 50.03
CA GLY A 724 -3.25 19.89 50.17
C GLY A 724 -2.82 18.46 49.78
N GLY A 725 -3.67 17.70 49.07
CA GLY A 725 -3.30 16.41 48.47
C GLY A 725 -3.93 16.22 47.08
N PRO A 726 -3.51 15.21 46.29
CA PRO A 726 -4.05 14.94 44.98
C PRO A 726 -5.45 14.30 45.04
N ASP A 727 -6.45 15.02 44.53
CA ASP A 727 -7.83 14.56 44.42
C ASP A 727 -8.05 13.74 43.14
N LEU A 728 -9.04 12.83 43.16
CA LEU A 728 -9.48 12.14 41.95
C LEU A 728 -10.79 12.71 41.43
N VAL A 729 -10.92 12.78 40.10
CA VAL A 729 -12.21 12.99 39.44
C VAL A 729 -12.58 11.76 38.63
N ALA A 730 -13.85 11.35 38.71
CA ALA A 730 -14.32 10.11 38.11
C ALA A 730 -15.67 10.33 37.42
N ARG A 731 -15.81 9.77 36.22
CA ARG A 731 -17.02 9.81 35.42
C ARG A 731 -17.66 8.43 35.36
N GLN A 732 -18.98 8.41 35.47
CA GLN A 732 -19.81 7.24 35.19
C GLN A 732 -20.36 7.31 33.77
N ALA A 733 -20.70 6.15 33.20
CA ALA A 733 -21.20 6.07 31.83
C ALA A 733 -22.50 6.88 31.58
N ASP A 734 -23.28 7.17 32.63
CA ASP A 734 -24.47 8.02 32.57
C ASP A 734 -24.14 9.53 32.46
N GLY A 735 -22.86 9.90 32.49
CA GLY A 735 -22.38 11.28 32.46
C GLY A 735 -22.39 11.98 33.82
N SER A 736 -22.60 11.27 34.93
CA SER A 736 -22.37 11.78 36.28
C SER A 736 -20.87 11.93 36.54
N PHE A 737 -20.45 13.11 37.00
CA PHE A 737 -19.05 13.42 37.27
C PHE A 737 -18.82 13.75 38.75
N TRP A 738 -17.86 13.07 39.35
CA TRP A 738 -17.64 13.03 40.80
C TRP A 738 -16.22 13.43 41.14
N LEU A 739 -16.08 14.22 42.21
CA LEU A 739 -14.83 14.47 42.93
C LEU A 739 -14.74 13.50 44.08
N TYR A 740 -13.57 12.89 44.23
CA TYR A 740 -13.14 12.07 45.35
C TYR A 740 -11.98 12.80 46.02
N PRO A 741 -12.28 13.69 46.99
CA PRO A 741 -11.24 14.47 47.61
C PRO A 741 -10.42 13.62 48.57
N THR A 742 -9.12 13.88 48.67
CA THR A 742 -8.22 13.18 49.62
C THR A 742 -8.04 13.96 50.91
N ASP A 743 -7.77 13.26 52.01
CA ASP A 743 -7.33 13.87 53.28
C ASP A 743 -5.81 14.13 53.32
N GLY A 744 -5.10 13.82 52.24
CA GLY A 744 -3.64 13.91 52.16
C GLY A 744 -2.91 12.90 53.03
N LYS A 745 -3.60 11.85 53.51
CA LYS A 745 -3.07 10.74 54.33
C LYS A 745 -3.47 9.38 53.73
N GLY A 746 -3.84 9.39 52.45
CA GLY A 746 -4.19 8.23 51.66
C GLY A 746 -5.61 7.72 51.89
N THR A 747 -6.52 8.56 52.39
CA THR A 747 -7.93 8.23 52.56
C THR A 747 -8.80 9.24 51.81
N PHE A 748 -9.95 8.79 51.29
CA PHE A 748 -10.93 9.71 50.72
C PHE A 748 -11.76 10.41 51.79
N LEU A 749 -12.00 11.70 51.58
CA LEU A 749 -13.10 12.45 52.18
C LEU A 749 -14.42 12.08 51.49
N ALA A 750 -15.52 12.65 51.97
CA ALA A 750 -16.83 12.42 51.38
C ALA A 750 -16.84 12.81 49.89
N PRO A 751 -17.23 11.90 48.97
CA PRO A 751 -17.26 12.19 47.55
C PRO A 751 -18.35 13.22 47.23
N LYS A 752 -18.07 14.08 46.25
CA LYS A 752 -18.94 15.19 45.84
C LYS A 752 -19.27 15.07 44.37
N LYS A 753 -20.55 15.06 44.01
CA LYS A 753 -20.95 15.17 42.60
C LYS A 753 -20.64 16.59 42.12
N ILE A 754 -19.79 16.72 41.12
CA ILE A 754 -19.34 18.01 40.57
C ILE A 754 -19.91 18.30 39.18
N GLY A 755 -20.58 17.33 38.55
CA GLY A 755 -21.22 17.54 37.25
C GLY A 755 -22.21 16.46 36.83
N SER A 756 -22.99 16.79 35.80
CA SER A 756 -23.93 15.90 35.10
C SER A 756 -23.88 16.17 33.59
N GLY A 757 -24.21 15.18 32.76
CA GLY A 757 -24.19 15.31 31.29
C GLY A 757 -22.80 15.26 30.67
N TRP A 758 -21.81 14.73 31.38
CA TRP A 758 -20.43 14.59 30.91
C TRP A 758 -20.23 13.46 29.89
N SER A 759 -21.29 12.74 29.53
CA SER A 759 -21.29 11.71 28.48
C SER A 759 -21.01 12.28 27.07
N ILE A 760 -21.14 13.59 26.90
CA ILE A 760 -20.76 14.28 25.65
C ILE A 760 -19.26 14.26 25.37
N PHE A 761 -18.43 13.96 26.38
CA PHE A 761 -16.99 13.95 26.24
C PHE A 761 -16.48 12.54 25.94
N THR A 762 -15.74 12.38 24.84
CA THR A 762 -15.09 11.11 24.48
C THR A 762 -13.78 10.94 25.26
N ARG A 763 -13.13 12.04 25.66
CA ARG A 763 -11.88 12.08 26.43
C ARG A 763 -11.90 13.22 27.44
N MET A 764 -11.30 13.01 28.60
CA MET A 764 -11.05 14.05 29.60
C MET A 764 -9.57 14.09 29.98
N LEU A 765 -9.08 15.26 30.35
CA LEU A 765 -7.70 15.52 30.73
C LEU A 765 -7.69 16.42 31.99
N ALA A 766 -6.69 16.25 32.85
CA ALA A 766 -6.47 17.10 34.01
C ALA A 766 -5.07 17.74 33.91
N PRO A 767 -4.94 18.87 33.18
CA PRO A 767 -3.64 19.48 32.87
C PRO A 767 -2.95 20.19 34.06
N GLY A 768 -3.62 20.31 35.20
CA GLY A 768 -3.23 21.25 36.26
C GLY A 768 -3.79 22.65 35.99
N ASP A 769 -3.06 23.70 36.33
CA ASP A 769 -3.49 25.10 36.11
C ASP A 769 -3.24 25.54 34.65
N PHE A 770 -4.22 25.31 33.80
CA PHE A 770 -4.19 25.72 32.39
C PHE A 770 -4.72 27.16 32.22
N SER A 771 -5.52 27.62 33.16
CA SER A 771 -6.13 28.94 33.16
C SER A 771 -5.20 30.04 33.67
N GLY A 772 -4.16 29.69 34.42
CA GLY A 772 -3.16 30.58 35.02
C GLY A 772 -3.62 31.25 36.33
N ASP A 773 -4.66 30.72 36.98
CA ASP A 773 -5.27 31.32 38.18
C ASP A 773 -4.80 30.68 39.50
N GLY A 774 -3.83 29.76 39.41
CA GLY A 774 -3.27 29.00 40.52
C GLY A 774 -4.11 27.79 40.94
N ARG A 775 -5.12 27.40 40.16
CA ARG A 775 -6.04 26.29 40.49
C ARG A 775 -6.04 25.24 39.40
N ASN A 776 -6.26 23.99 39.80
CA ASN A 776 -6.28 22.88 38.84
C ASN A 776 -7.56 22.88 38.01
N ASP A 777 -7.42 22.59 36.72
CA ASP A 777 -8.49 22.60 35.73
C ASP A 777 -8.78 21.21 35.15
N VAL A 778 -9.90 21.09 34.43
CA VAL A 778 -10.25 19.89 33.64
C VAL A 778 -10.56 20.28 32.20
N ILE A 779 -10.09 19.51 31.24
CA ILE A 779 -10.42 19.68 29.81
C ILE A 779 -11.23 18.47 29.33
N GLY A 780 -12.36 18.70 28.68
CA GLY A 780 -13.17 17.68 28.01
C GLY A 780 -13.13 17.83 26.49
N GLN A 781 -12.90 16.73 25.77
CA GLN A 781 -13.02 16.65 24.32
C GLN A 781 -14.36 16.03 23.95
N SER A 782 -15.20 16.73 23.19
CA SER A 782 -16.46 16.19 22.69
C SER A 782 -16.31 15.42 21.39
N GLU A 783 -17.33 14.63 21.05
CA GLU A 783 -17.36 13.78 19.84
C GLU A 783 -17.22 14.58 18.53
N ASP A 784 -17.74 15.81 18.48
CA ASP A 784 -17.57 16.76 17.36
C ASP A 784 -16.16 17.39 17.30
N GLY A 785 -15.26 16.98 18.19
CA GLY A 785 -13.87 17.44 18.21
C GLY A 785 -13.66 18.81 18.85
N LYS A 786 -14.59 19.32 19.66
CA LYS A 786 -14.36 20.53 20.46
C LYS A 786 -13.62 20.21 21.76
N LEU A 787 -12.77 21.13 22.20
CA LEU A 787 -12.17 21.13 23.53
C LEU A 787 -12.85 22.17 24.42
N TRP A 788 -13.29 21.73 25.59
CA TRP A 788 -13.92 22.54 26.60
C TRP A 788 -13.05 22.55 27.86
N LEU A 789 -12.55 23.72 28.23
CA LEU A 789 -11.91 23.95 29.52
C LEU A 789 -12.98 24.19 30.58
N TYR A 790 -12.85 23.52 31.71
CA TYR A 790 -13.59 23.74 32.93
C TYR A 790 -12.62 24.22 34.00
N PRO A 791 -12.47 25.55 34.16
CA PRO A 791 -11.53 26.08 35.13
C PRO A 791 -11.94 25.71 36.56
N GLY A 792 -10.98 25.34 37.40
CA GLY A 792 -11.23 24.99 38.79
C GLY A 792 -11.57 26.21 39.63
N ASN A 793 -12.47 26.06 40.61
CA ASN A 793 -12.71 27.11 41.60
C ASN A 793 -11.85 26.98 42.87
N GLY A 794 -10.96 25.98 42.92
CA GLY A 794 -10.07 25.70 44.05
C GLY A 794 -10.78 25.17 45.31
N THR A 795 -12.06 24.81 45.22
CA THR A 795 -12.90 24.29 46.32
C THR A 795 -13.68 23.04 45.88
N GLY A 796 -13.18 22.35 44.86
CA GLY A 796 -13.79 21.12 44.35
C GLY A 796 -15.03 21.37 43.49
N GLY A 797 -14.97 22.36 42.61
CA GLY A 797 -16.01 22.70 41.64
C GLY A 797 -15.43 23.50 40.47
N PHE A 798 -16.29 23.87 39.52
CA PHE A 798 -15.87 24.57 38.29
C PHE A 798 -16.35 26.01 38.26
N LEU A 799 -15.59 26.86 37.60
CA LEU A 799 -16.02 28.14 37.05
C LEU A 799 -16.78 27.90 35.73
N ALA A 800 -17.20 28.98 35.06
CA ALA A 800 -17.85 28.90 33.76
C ALA A 800 -16.91 28.23 32.74
N ARG A 801 -17.40 27.19 32.05
CA ARG A 801 -16.63 26.50 31.02
C ARG A 801 -16.36 27.40 29.82
N LYS A 802 -15.26 27.15 29.13
CA LYS A 802 -14.82 27.90 27.95
C LYS A 802 -14.48 26.93 26.82
N GLU A 803 -14.96 27.19 25.60
CA GLU A 803 -14.46 26.49 24.41
C GLU A 803 -13.04 26.99 24.11
N ILE A 804 -12.06 26.10 24.09
CA ILE A 804 -10.65 26.44 23.89
C ILE A 804 -10.08 25.88 22.58
N GLY A 805 -10.85 25.07 21.84
CA GLY A 805 -10.44 24.57 20.52
C GLY A 805 -11.51 23.77 19.81
N SER A 806 -11.33 23.56 18.50
CA SER A 806 -12.18 22.74 17.64
C SER A 806 -11.32 21.93 16.65
N GLY A 807 -11.89 20.89 16.05
CA GLY A 807 -11.18 20.01 15.10
C GLY A 807 -10.25 18.99 15.75
N TRP A 808 -10.36 18.76 17.05
CA TRP A 808 -9.50 17.83 17.80
C TRP A 808 -9.84 16.35 17.58
N GLY A 809 -10.94 16.04 16.90
CA GLY A 809 -11.34 14.68 16.56
C GLY A 809 -10.36 13.94 15.63
N ILE A 810 -9.39 14.65 15.04
CA ILE A 810 -8.32 14.06 14.22
C ILE A 810 -7.19 13.42 15.04
N PHE A 811 -7.12 13.70 16.35
CA PHE A 811 -6.03 13.24 17.20
C PHE A 811 -6.38 11.89 17.85
N ASP A 812 -5.58 10.87 17.59
CA ASP A 812 -5.71 9.56 18.22
C ASP A 812 -5.10 9.56 19.63
N GLN A 813 -4.11 10.42 19.89
CA GLN A 813 -3.53 10.67 21.22
C GLN A 813 -3.45 12.15 21.58
N VAL A 814 -3.73 12.44 22.84
CA VAL A 814 -3.60 13.78 23.44
C VAL A 814 -3.06 13.58 24.85
N ILE A 815 -1.92 14.21 25.16
CA ILE A 815 -1.28 14.20 26.47
C ILE A 815 -1.22 15.64 27.00
N ALA A 816 -1.58 15.83 28.26
CA ALA A 816 -1.63 17.14 28.91
C ALA A 816 -1.06 16.99 30.31
N ALA A 817 0.15 17.51 30.54
CA ALA A 817 0.80 17.34 31.84
C ALA A 817 2.03 18.24 32.08
N ASN A 818 2.49 19.04 31.13
CA ASN A 818 3.81 19.67 31.27
C ASN A 818 4.00 20.93 30.43
N ASP A 819 4.98 21.73 30.84
CA ASP A 819 5.49 22.92 30.16
C ASP A 819 6.58 22.52 29.15
N PHE A 820 6.16 22.08 27.95
CA PHE A 820 7.07 21.57 26.92
C PHE A 820 7.91 22.66 26.25
N ASN A 821 7.45 23.92 26.31
CA ASN A 821 8.16 25.06 25.75
C ASN A 821 8.97 25.88 26.77
N GLY A 822 8.93 25.52 28.05
CA GLY A 822 9.73 26.14 29.11
C GLY A 822 9.25 27.52 29.54
N ASP A 823 8.00 27.90 29.24
CA ASP A 823 7.45 29.23 29.52
C ASP A 823 6.69 29.35 30.85
N GLY A 824 6.68 28.27 31.62
CA GLY A 824 6.04 28.15 32.92
C GLY A 824 4.55 27.84 32.87
N LYS A 825 3.98 27.53 31.70
CA LYS A 825 2.54 27.29 31.51
C LYS A 825 2.27 25.87 31.03
N ALA A 826 1.07 25.38 31.31
CA ALA A 826 0.67 24.05 30.91
C ALA A 826 0.45 23.95 29.39
N ASP A 827 1.15 23.01 28.74
CA ASP A 827 1.02 22.72 27.32
C ASP A 827 0.25 21.42 27.07
N ILE A 828 -0.25 21.27 25.84
CA ILE A 828 -0.85 20.03 25.34
C ILE A 828 -0.06 19.52 24.15
N MET A 829 0.20 18.21 24.10
CA MET A 829 0.75 17.55 22.92
C MET A 829 -0.27 16.57 22.36
N ALA A 830 -0.42 16.55 21.04
CA ALA A 830 -1.41 15.73 20.37
C ALA A 830 -0.83 15.09 19.12
N ARG A 831 -1.19 13.82 18.89
CA ARG A 831 -0.78 13.05 17.72
C ARG A 831 -2.00 12.66 16.91
N THR A 832 -1.89 12.77 15.59
CA THR A 832 -2.87 12.25 14.63
C THR A 832 -2.58 10.79 14.27
N ALA A 833 -3.59 10.07 13.77
CA ALA A 833 -3.44 8.66 13.40
C ALA A 833 -2.39 8.40 12.29
N ASP A 834 -2.09 9.40 11.45
CA ASP A 834 -1.03 9.39 10.43
C ASP A 834 0.34 9.85 10.97
N GLY A 835 0.48 9.95 12.29
CA GLY A 835 1.77 10.14 12.95
C GLY A 835 2.28 11.58 13.00
N ASN A 836 1.43 12.59 12.76
CA ASN A 836 1.83 13.98 12.97
C ASN A 836 1.73 14.32 14.46
N LEU A 837 2.87 14.65 15.08
CA LEU A 837 2.94 15.12 16.46
C LEU A 837 2.93 16.64 16.51
N TRP A 838 2.02 17.20 17.29
CA TRP A 838 1.79 18.62 17.46
C TRP A 838 1.95 19.02 18.92
N LEU A 839 2.67 20.11 19.16
CA LEU A 839 2.65 20.86 20.41
C LEU A 839 1.65 22.00 20.30
N TYR A 840 0.80 22.14 21.30
CA TYR A 840 -0.13 23.24 21.51
C TYR A 840 0.30 23.97 22.78
N PRO A 841 1.14 25.01 22.65
CA PRO A 841 1.60 25.72 23.82
C PRO A 841 0.46 26.47 24.50
N GLY A 842 0.35 26.37 25.81
CA GLY A 842 -0.64 27.10 26.60
C GLY A 842 -0.30 28.58 26.68
N ASN A 843 -1.31 29.45 26.64
CA ASN A 843 -1.06 30.87 26.87
C ASN A 843 -1.11 31.25 28.37
N GLY A 844 -1.51 30.33 29.25
CA GLY A 844 -1.71 30.56 30.69
C GLY A 844 -2.89 31.49 30.98
N ALA A 845 -3.85 31.56 30.06
CA ALA A 845 -5.04 32.41 30.10
C ALA A 845 -6.22 31.71 29.40
N SER A 846 -6.36 30.40 29.65
CA SER A 846 -7.44 29.56 29.09
C SER A 846 -7.47 29.54 27.55
N GLY A 847 -6.32 29.32 26.90
CA GLY A 847 -6.21 29.23 25.44
C GLY A 847 -4.82 28.75 24.99
N PHE A 848 -4.64 28.65 23.67
CA PHE A 848 -3.39 28.22 23.06
C PHE A 848 -2.65 29.36 22.36
N LEU A 849 -1.34 29.27 22.32
CA LEU A 849 -0.49 29.97 21.37
C LEU A 849 -0.54 29.25 20.00
N ALA A 850 0.22 29.76 19.03
CA ALA A 850 0.35 29.09 17.74
C ALA A 850 0.89 27.66 17.92
N ARG A 851 0.15 26.66 17.45
CA ARG A 851 0.58 25.26 17.50
C ARG A 851 1.84 25.06 16.66
N LYS A 852 2.69 24.12 17.07
CA LYS A 852 3.95 23.77 16.41
C LYS A 852 3.95 22.29 16.07
N GLN A 853 4.22 21.93 14.82
CA GLN A 853 4.44 20.53 14.46
C GLN A 853 5.84 20.13 14.95
N LEU A 854 5.90 19.11 15.80
CA LEU A 854 7.16 18.60 16.35
C LEU A 854 7.77 17.52 15.46
N GLY A 855 6.94 16.80 14.69
CA GLY A 855 7.40 15.82 13.70
C GLY A 855 6.26 15.04 13.05
N THR A 856 6.63 14.19 12.10
CA THR A 856 5.76 13.23 11.40
C THR A 856 6.28 11.82 11.62
N GLY A 857 5.48 10.77 11.37
CA GLY A 857 5.92 9.38 11.56
C GLY A 857 5.90 8.89 13.01
N TRP A 858 5.17 9.57 13.89
CA TRP A 858 4.98 9.18 15.30
C TRP A 858 3.93 8.09 15.51
N ASP A 859 3.30 7.62 14.42
CA ASP A 859 2.40 6.47 14.36
C ASP A 859 3.14 5.14 14.54
N VAL A 860 4.48 5.14 14.38
CA VAL A 860 5.34 4.02 14.78
C VAL A 860 5.24 3.73 16.28
N PHE A 861 4.84 4.74 17.08
CA PHE A 861 4.65 4.60 18.50
C PHE A 861 3.19 4.23 18.83
N GLN A 862 2.96 3.15 19.58
CA GLN A 862 1.63 2.76 20.06
C GLN A 862 1.13 3.71 21.15
N SER A 863 1.99 4.13 22.08
CA SER A 863 1.65 5.06 23.16
C SER A 863 2.64 6.21 23.30
N LEU A 864 2.15 7.35 23.77
CA LEU A 864 2.92 8.51 24.21
C LEU A 864 2.53 8.83 25.65
N ALA A 865 3.52 9.11 26.49
CA ALA A 865 3.32 9.55 27.88
C ALA A 865 4.31 10.66 28.20
N SER A 866 3.90 11.66 28.99
CA SER A 866 4.83 12.65 29.52
C SER A 866 5.51 12.08 30.77
N VAL A 867 6.83 12.21 30.87
CA VAL A 867 7.64 11.58 31.95
C VAL A 867 8.57 12.57 32.65
N GLY A 868 8.25 13.87 32.64
CA GLY A 868 8.98 14.86 33.43
C GLY A 868 10.48 14.92 33.11
N ARG A 869 11.34 14.99 34.15
CA ARG A 869 12.79 15.25 34.05
C ARG A 869 13.63 13.96 34.00
N PHE A 870 13.21 12.98 33.20
CA PHE A 870 13.86 11.67 33.10
C PHE A 870 15.34 11.72 32.67
N ALA A 871 15.72 12.63 31.78
CA ALA A 871 17.12 12.80 31.35
C ALA A 871 17.97 13.71 32.26
N GLY A 872 17.52 14.03 33.48
CA GLY A 872 18.24 14.93 34.39
C GLY A 872 18.31 16.40 33.93
N THR A 873 17.57 16.75 32.86
CA THR A 873 17.45 18.14 32.38
C THR A 873 16.20 18.80 32.96
N ALA A 874 16.17 20.13 33.03
CA ALA A 874 15.01 20.86 33.58
C ALA A 874 13.73 20.73 32.72
N ASN A 875 13.86 20.24 31.48
CA ASN A 875 12.82 20.23 30.47
C ASN A 875 12.02 18.91 30.49
N PRO A 876 10.69 18.96 30.32
CA PRO A 876 9.88 17.75 30.35
C PRO A 876 10.13 16.84 29.15
N ASN A 877 10.07 15.54 29.38
CA ASN A 877 10.36 14.50 28.40
C ASN A 877 9.08 13.74 28.02
N VAL A 878 9.09 13.12 26.85
CA VAL A 878 8.02 12.23 26.38
C VAL A 878 8.60 10.83 26.23
N LEU A 879 7.91 9.85 26.79
CA LEU A 879 8.19 8.44 26.59
C LEU A 879 7.24 7.92 25.52
N SER A 880 7.74 7.04 24.66
CA SER A 880 6.89 6.37 23.68
C SER A 880 7.22 4.89 23.56
N THR A 881 6.24 4.11 23.13
CA THR A 881 6.42 2.68 22.86
C THR A 881 6.26 2.41 21.39
N SER A 882 7.17 1.71 20.73
CA SER A 882 6.91 1.22 19.38
C SER A 882 6.14 -0.10 19.38
N ALA A 883 5.66 -0.52 18.20
CA ALA A 883 4.83 -1.72 18.06
C ALA A 883 5.49 -3.04 18.48
N ASP A 884 6.82 -3.06 18.56
CA ASP A 884 7.62 -4.17 19.08
C ASP A 884 7.87 -4.09 20.61
N GLY A 885 7.28 -3.09 21.27
CA GLY A 885 7.44 -2.81 22.70
C GLY A 885 8.71 -2.04 23.06
N THR A 886 9.50 -1.59 22.08
CA THR A 886 10.71 -0.78 22.36
C THR A 886 10.31 0.58 22.94
N LEU A 887 11.00 0.99 24.00
CA LEU A 887 10.77 2.24 24.70
C LEU A 887 11.71 3.33 24.20
N TRP A 888 11.15 4.49 23.90
CA TRP A 888 11.90 5.64 23.39
C TRP A 888 11.71 6.82 24.33
N LEU A 889 12.82 7.51 24.63
CA LEU A 889 12.78 8.79 25.31
C LEU A 889 12.97 9.91 24.31
N HIS A 890 12.07 10.87 24.38
CA HIS A 890 12.13 12.10 23.65
C HIS A 890 12.40 13.21 24.65
N THR A 891 13.66 13.64 24.72
CA THR A 891 14.07 14.67 25.68
C THR A 891 13.64 16.04 25.19
N GLY A 892 13.02 16.81 26.08
CA GLY A 892 12.59 18.16 25.79
C GLY A 892 13.77 19.12 25.73
N THR A 893 13.76 20.04 24.78
CA THR A 893 14.76 21.11 24.70
C THR A 893 14.42 22.34 25.53
N GLY A 894 13.20 22.41 26.09
CA GLY A 894 12.70 23.60 26.80
C GLY A 894 12.41 24.77 25.85
N THR A 895 12.28 24.50 24.55
CA THR A 895 11.90 25.48 23.50
C THR A 895 10.79 24.93 22.60
N GLY A 896 10.07 23.92 23.10
CA GLY A 896 9.03 23.21 22.36
C GLY A 896 9.60 22.37 21.23
N ALA A 897 10.74 21.69 21.45
CA ALA A 897 11.29 20.69 20.54
C ALA A 897 11.72 19.45 21.34
N LEU A 898 11.84 18.32 20.63
CA LEU A 898 12.21 17.03 21.20
C LEU A 898 13.50 16.52 20.55
N GLN A 899 14.37 15.90 21.34
CA GLN A 899 15.54 15.16 20.88
C GLN A 899 15.32 13.67 21.15
N ASN A 900 15.61 12.81 20.17
CA ASN A 900 15.37 11.38 20.30
C ASN A 900 16.58 10.70 20.93
N VAL A 901 16.34 10.01 22.04
CA VAL A 901 17.29 9.12 22.69
C VAL A 901 16.64 7.74 22.79
N VAL A 902 17.27 6.74 22.17
CA VAL A 902 16.86 5.35 22.40
C VAL A 902 17.21 5.04 23.85
N LEU A 903 16.20 4.74 24.68
CA LEU A 903 16.47 4.33 26.06
C LEU A 903 17.14 2.96 26.04
N ASN A 904 18.39 2.93 26.48
CA ASN A 904 19.11 1.71 26.72
C ASN A 904 18.84 1.25 28.16
N PRO A 905 18.20 0.08 28.39
CA PRO A 905 18.24 -0.58 29.67
C PRO A 905 19.60 -1.25 29.83
N ARG A 906 20.60 -0.45 30.19
CA ARG A 906 21.76 -0.97 30.92
C ARG A 906 21.34 -1.31 32.34
#